data_AF-R9KA68-F1
#
_entry.id   AF-R9KA68-F1
#
_cell.length_a   1.000
_cell.length_b   1.000
_cell.length_c   1.000
_cell.angle_alpha   90.00
_cell.angle_beta   90.00
_cell.angle_gamma   90.00
#
_symmetry.space_group_name_H-M   'P 1'
#
loop_
_entity.id
_entity.type
_entity.pdbx_description
1 polymer ?
#
loop_
_entity_poly.entity_id
_entity_poly.type
_entity_poly.pdbx_seq_one_letter_code
_entity_poly.pdbx_strand_id
1 'polypeptide(L)'
;MMKKRMMALCLAVILLFCTEAETLYAMGSANGLQDAGAGQAVTPGDSGAAAGAMSSIGRLGKTATPGDGSIVTPGDGSEVTPGDGEKTYTVTFDFGGGTVPGIPGTSVQVTVKEGEDLRAKFPSPTRTGYKMLCWKDGAGNVYNSANPLPVQSDMVWTATWTPIVYKIKFAKGGGTGSMATQTFRYDEKKKLPKNTFTRKGYVFTGWKYKIDGVQRTCLDEASILNLVSQDGKTVTFTATWKRGTYTIRFHANGGSGKMSTAAATYGKTKTLPSNKFKRSGYTFAGWNTKQNGKGTTYANKAKVKSLTDKNGATVTLYAMWKGNPYKVKYDGNGATSGSVAASSHVYGTASTLHTNKFKRKGYTFAGWTTRKDGKGTVYKDGGKVTKLTTKKNGTVTLYAKWKAVKYTITYHTNGGKMAKSAKKTYTITNAFTLPRPSRSGYDFDGWYKTSKLTKRVGEIKKGSTGNVHLYAKWVRCTRKAKVGAAKITSCKATGTGKVSVKVKIKNRIASSDDYYYLVYMNPMNKKIYKAAAKAYKKKSITYSLKTSENQGYATSMFGVAVKKNGKYKLLSKVSYVDNPEKAAGNKSSYKPGKTKKGIQFSTSMEEVLSCDAKQNFVNFTAAMVCNDGTVPYVYNGKTYYFNNMEMYREIVAECNRKGIVVTAQVMLEWVPGHTELIASKARAIGAAPFYSWNVTSNKSREKMEAIFSYLGNVFGKKNCYVSNWVLGNEVNNPKGWNYRGSMSETSYFKTYAYAFRALYYAVRSQYSNAHVFICMDNYWNTAEPGGFSTKHSIAAFYKQLKKIQPGLKWNLAYHAYSTPLTYTNFWEGYGITNNVHSPYITMKNLNVLTNYIKKTYGPSVRIILSEQGYSSTWGQANQAAALAYSYYIAACNPMVDAFIIRSYADHPVEIAQGLRMGISGKEAFKVYKYIDSSKHSKYTKKYLAMIGAKSWSKAVPGYKSSRITKMYRKT
;
A
#
# COMPACT_ATOMS: atom_id res chain seq x y z
N MET A 1 -10.17 23.75 20.71
CA MET A 1 -9.60 24.32 19.46
C MET A 1 -8.64 23.32 18.79
N MET A 2 -8.21 23.59 17.55
CA MET A 2 -7.41 22.67 16.70
C MET A 2 -6.13 22.09 17.33
N LYS A 3 -5.83 20.82 17.03
CA LYS A 3 -4.45 20.35 16.73
C LYS A 3 -4.46 19.05 15.89
N LYS A 4 -3.70 19.10 14.78
CA LYS A 4 -2.88 18.07 14.08
C LYS A 4 -3.35 16.58 14.08
N ARG A 5 -3.54 15.86 12.96
CA ARG A 5 -2.78 15.65 11.68
C ARG A 5 -1.83 14.44 11.66
N MET A 6 -2.02 13.63 10.60
CA MET A 6 -1.03 12.91 9.77
C MET A 6 -0.46 11.53 10.17
N MET A 7 -0.84 10.54 9.35
CA MET A 7 -0.01 9.54 8.65
C MET A 7 0.95 8.61 9.43
N ALA A 8 0.66 7.31 9.32
CA ALA A 8 1.65 6.24 9.20
C ALA A 8 1.22 5.28 8.05
N LEU A 9 2.12 4.40 7.57
CA LEU A 9 1.92 3.52 6.42
C LEU A 9 2.82 2.27 6.55
N CYS A 10 2.45 1.18 5.86
CA CYS A 10 3.25 -0.01 5.48
C CYS A 10 3.40 -1.21 6.46
N LEU A 11 2.99 -2.38 5.94
CA LEU A 11 3.54 -3.74 6.09
C LEU A 11 3.45 -4.44 7.49
N ALA A 12 3.30 -5.78 7.60
CA ALA A 12 3.19 -6.85 6.59
C ALA A 12 2.47 -8.14 7.12
N VAL A 13 1.84 -8.88 6.19
CA VAL A 13 1.67 -10.36 6.01
C VAL A 13 1.91 -11.28 7.26
N ILE A 14 0.99 -12.18 7.63
CA ILE A 14 0.97 -13.63 7.24
C ILE A 14 -0.31 -14.35 7.75
N LEU A 15 -0.92 -15.23 6.90
CA LEU A 15 -1.86 -16.38 7.13
C LEU A 15 -3.09 -16.21 8.08
N LEU A 16 -4.20 -16.95 7.99
CA LEU A 16 -4.54 -18.26 7.37
C LEU A 16 -5.65 -18.19 6.28
N PHE A 17 -6.07 -19.36 5.77
CA PHE A 17 -7.07 -19.58 4.71
C PHE A 17 -8.27 -20.43 5.19
N CYS A 18 -9.42 -20.21 4.52
CA CYS A 18 -10.55 -21.14 4.29
C CYS A 18 -11.41 -21.62 5.50
N THR A 19 -12.72 -21.91 5.33
CA THR A 19 -13.67 -21.64 4.22
C THR A 19 -14.65 -20.51 4.63
N GLU A 20 -15.98 -20.40 4.47
CA GLU A 20 -17.15 -21.05 3.79
C GLU A 20 -18.22 -19.89 3.66
N ALA A 21 -19.39 -19.86 2.99
CA ALA A 21 -20.42 -20.80 2.50
C ALA A 21 -21.27 -21.51 3.60
N GLU A 22 -22.59 -21.72 3.47
CA GLU A 22 -23.60 -21.12 2.59
C GLU A 22 -24.98 -21.04 3.32
N THR A 23 -26.06 -20.73 2.60
CA THR A 23 -27.49 -20.70 3.02
C THR A 23 -28.01 -19.50 3.84
N LEU A 24 -29.01 -18.79 3.31
CA LEU A 24 -29.94 -17.93 4.07
C LEU A 24 -31.20 -17.58 3.23
N TYR A 25 -32.23 -18.45 3.25
CA TYR A 25 -33.55 -18.11 2.70
C TYR A 25 -34.68 -18.96 3.32
N ALA A 26 -35.27 -18.47 4.41
CA ALA A 26 -36.54 -18.95 4.93
C ALA A 26 -37.26 -17.81 5.68
N MET A 27 -38.52 -17.55 5.33
CA MET A 27 -39.49 -16.80 6.15
C MET A 27 -40.87 -17.37 5.88
N GLY A 28 -41.55 -17.84 6.94
CA GLY A 28 -42.86 -18.49 6.84
C GLY A 28 -43.63 -18.38 8.15
N SER A 29 -44.32 -17.24 8.33
CA SER A 29 -45.58 -17.05 9.06
C SER A 29 -45.86 -17.73 10.43
N ALA A 30 -46.18 -16.86 11.41
CA ALA A 30 -47.35 -16.93 12.32
C ALA A 30 -47.20 -17.41 13.79
N ASN A 31 -47.62 -16.50 14.69
CA ASN A 31 -48.36 -16.68 15.95
C ASN A 31 -47.73 -17.45 17.15
N GLY A 32 -47.86 -16.89 18.37
CA GLY A 32 -47.57 -17.60 19.64
C GLY A 32 -47.35 -16.66 20.84
N LEU A 33 -48.31 -16.62 21.76
CA LEU A 33 -48.47 -15.72 22.92
C LEU A 33 -47.42 -15.80 24.07
N GLN A 34 -47.23 -14.65 24.73
CA GLN A 34 -47.12 -14.40 26.19
C GLN A 34 -45.94 -14.86 27.10
N ASP A 35 -45.25 -13.82 27.60
CA ASP A 35 -45.07 -13.42 29.02
C ASP A 35 -44.03 -14.02 30.00
N ALA A 36 -43.66 -13.12 30.93
CA ALA A 36 -43.01 -13.27 32.23
C ALA A 36 -41.52 -13.74 32.29
N GLY A 37 -40.69 -12.97 33.00
CA GLY A 37 -39.30 -13.32 33.31
C GLY A 37 -38.38 -12.10 33.52
N ALA A 38 -38.51 -11.39 34.65
CA ALA A 38 -37.64 -10.26 34.98
C ALA A 38 -36.30 -10.72 35.59
N GLY A 39 -35.20 -10.07 35.20
CA GLY A 39 -33.85 -10.29 35.74
C GLY A 39 -32.99 -9.05 35.55
N GLN A 40 -32.16 -8.70 36.53
CA GLN A 40 -31.50 -7.38 36.61
C GLN A 40 -30.12 -7.32 35.93
N ALA A 41 -29.69 -6.09 35.65
CA ALA A 41 -28.40 -5.79 35.04
C ALA A 41 -27.23 -5.84 36.04
N VAL A 42 -26.02 -6.11 35.52
CA VAL A 42 -24.79 -5.37 35.86
C VAL A 42 -23.95 -5.20 34.58
N THR A 43 -23.31 -4.04 34.40
CA THR A 43 -22.42 -3.74 33.25
C THR A 43 -20.96 -4.13 33.52
N PRO A 44 -20.10 -4.33 32.49
CA PRO A 44 -18.73 -4.80 32.68
C PRO A 44 -17.85 -3.84 33.49
N GLY A 45 -17.05 -4.39 34.41
CA GLY A 45 -15.93 -3.68 35.04
C GLY A 45 -14.72 -3.66 34.12
N ASP A 46 -14.20 -2.46 33.84
CA ASP A 46 -13.18 -2.25 32.81
C ASP A 46 -11.73 -2.47 33.32
N SER A 47 -10.81 -2.51 32.37
CA SER A 47 -9.37 -2.79 32.52
C SER A 47 -8.59 -1.99 33.58
N GLY A 48 -7.53 -2.63 34.09
CA GLY A 48 -6.18 -2.14 33.73
C GLY A 48 -5.23 -1.70 34.85
N ALA A 49 -4.15 -2.49 35.05
CA ALA A 49 -2.89 -2.01 35.58
C ALA A 49 -1.72 -2.73 34.86
N ALA A 50 -0.88 -1.99 34.14
CA ALA A 50 0.24 -2.58 33.38
C ALA A 50 1.44 -1.61 33.23
N ALA A 51 2.40 -1.71 34.15
CA ALA A 51 3.81 -1.32 33.99
C ALA A 51 4.60 -1.82 35.22
N GLY A 52 5.81 -2.37 35.10
CA GLY A 52 6.60 -2.62 33.90
C GLY A 52 8.02 -3.05 34.23
N ALA A 53 9.00 -2.48 33.52
CA ALA A 53 10.46 -2.72 33.61
C ALA A 53 10.98 -4.06 33.01
N MET A 54 11.62 -3.94 31.84
CA MET A 54 12.64 -4.90 31.41
C MET A 54 13.92 -4.72 32.24
N SER A 55 14.64 -5.80 32.49
CA SER A 55 16.09 -5.76 32.76
C SER A 55 16.81 -6.82 31.94
N SER A 56 18.14 -6.70 31.84
CA SER A 56 18.94 -7.36 30.81
C SER A 56 19.72 -8.60 31.31
N ILE A 57 19.73 -9.66 30.50
CA ILE A 57 20.91 -10.40 30.02
C ILE A 57 22.08 -10.58 31.03
N GLY A 58 22.40 -11.82 31.45
CA GLY A 58 23.67 -12.05 32.18
C GLY A 58 24.07 -13.48 32.60
N ARG A 59 24.65 -14.26 31.68
CA ARG A 59 25.79 -15.20 31.86
C ARG A 59 25.88 -16.22 33.05
N LEU A 60 26.08 -17.49 32.65
CA LEU A 60 27.19 -18.41 33.02
C LEU A 60 27.64 -18.55 34.50
N GLY A 61 27.51 -19.75 35.08
CA GLY A 61 28.27 -20.16 36.29
C GLY A 61 28.08 -21.63 36.73
N LYS A 62 29.15 -22.43 36.67
CA LYS A 62 29.34 -23.77 37.29
C LYS A 62 29.43 -23.64 38.84
N THR A 63 29.27 -24.64 39.74
CA THR A 63 28.90 -26.09 39.73
C THR A 63 28.75 -26.57 41.18
N ALA A 64 27.84 -27.51 41.51
CA ALA A 64 27.96 -28.50 42.60
C ALA A 64 26.84 -29.58 42.55
N THR A 65 27.11 -30.78 43.07
CA THR A 65 26.20 -31.94 43.31
C THR A 65 26.53 -32.53 44.69
N PRO A 66 25.61 -33.18 45.44
CA PRO A 66 25.13 -34.57 45.21
C PRO A 66 23.61 -34.62 44.86
N GLY A 67 22.88 -35.73 44.76
CA GLY A 67 23.03 -37.12 45.25
C GLY A 67 22.30 -37.31 46.60
N ASP A 68 21.54 -38.37 46.89
CA ASP A 68 21.18 -39.62 46.16
C ASP A 68 19.65 -39.62 45.83
N GLY A 69 18.90 -40.71 45.58
CA GLY A 69 19.18 -42.15 45.65
C GLY A 69 18.06 -43.02 45.04
N SER A 70 18.36 -44.31 44.87
CA SER A 70 17.52 -45.34 44.23
C SER A 70 17.85 -46.71 44.88
N ILE A 71 17.12 -47.83 44.74
CA ILE A 71 16.02 -48.24 43.85
C ILE A 71 15.31 -49.52 44.41
N VAL A 72 14.09 -49.85 43.96
CA VAL A 72 13.45 -51.21 43.96
C VAL A 72 13.06 -51.91 45.30
N THR A 73 12.15 -52.89 45.17
CA THR A 73 11.52 -53.78 46.18
C THR A 73 12.19 -55.18 46.30
N PRO A 74 11.94 -55.98 47.36
CA PRO A 74 12.98 -56.90 47.92
C PRO A 74 13.01 -58.41 47.55
N GLY A 75 14.12 -59.04 48.01
CA GLY A 75 14.54 -60.46 48.15
C GLY A 75 15.54 -60.61 49.35
N ASP A 76 16.63 -61.42 49.32
CA ASP A 76 17.66 -61.71 50.41
C ASP A 76 19.11 -61.98 49.85
N GLY A 77 20.28 -62.25 50.51
CA GLY A 77 20.88 -62.45 51.89
C GLY A 77 22.46 -62.30 51.83
N SER A 78 23.44 -62.71 52.69
CA SER A 78 23.63 -63.26 54.08
C SER A 78 25.15 -63.29 54.56
N GLU A 79 25.44 -63.59 55.87
CA GLU A 79 26.61 -64.36 56.50
C GLU A 79 28.12 -63.90 56.79
N VAL A 80 28.62 -64.26 58.02
CA VAL A 80 29.96 -64.75 58.60
C VAL A 80 31.36 -64.01 58.83
N THR A 81 31.92 -64.13 60.07
CA THR A 81 33.38 -64.33 60.56
C THR A 81 34.32 -63.18 61.18
N PRO A 82 35.71 -63.18 61.29
CA PRO A 82 36.48 -62.93 62.58
C PRO A 82 37.77 -61.97 62.60
N GLY A 83 38.60 -61.89 63.69
CA GLY A 83 39.96 -61.18 63.75
C GLY A 83 40.71 -60.99 65.14
N ASP A 84 41.98 -60.48 65.18
CA ASP A 84 43.03 -60.60 66.28
C ASP A 84 43.99 -59.35 66.58
N GLY A 85 45.01 -59.39 67.50
CA GLY A 85 45.99 -58.27 67.84
C GLY A 85 47.22 -58.52 68.83
N GLU A 86 48.15 -57.53 69.09
CA GLU A 86 49.44 -57.66 69.91
C GLU A 86 50.10 -56.33 70.53
N LYS A 87 51.43 -56.23 70.90
CA LYS A 87 52.03 -55.48 72.10
C LYS A 87 53.42 -54.71 71.94
N THR A 88 53.94 -53.94 72.96
CA THR A 88 55.31 -53.23 72.98
C THR A 88 55.89 -52.77 74.39
N TYR A 89 57.07 -52.05 74.49
CA TYR A 89 57.84 -51.60 75.73
C TYR A 89 58.89 -50.41 75.50
N THR A 90 59.44 -49.66 76.50
CA THR A 90 60.42 -48.51 76.27
C THR A 90 61.36 -47.94 77.41
N VAL A 91 62.35 -47.05 77.12
CA VAL A 91 63.15 -46.14 78.04
C VAL A 91 63.59 -44.83 77.31
N THR A 92 63.76 -43.64 77.94
CA THR A 92 63.78 -42.28 77.28
C THR A 92 64.89 -41.25 77.71
N PHE A 93 65.26 -40.26 76.85
CA PHE A 93 66.17 -39.10 77.13
C PHE A 93 65.75 -37.76 76.45
N ASP A 94 65.63 -36.57 77.10
CA ASP A 94 65.30 -35.22 76.49
C ASP A 94 66.45 -34.17 76.45
N PHE A 95 66.53 -33.39 75.37
CA PHE A 95 67.65 -32.53 75.00
C PHE A 95 67.57 -31.08 75.51
N GLY A 96 66.53 -30.69 76.26
CA GLY A 96 66.47 -29.40 76.95
C GLY A 96 66.53 -28.17 76.05
N GLY A 97 65.88 -28.23 74.87
CA GLY A 97 65.88 -27.14 73.88
C GLY A 97 67.18 -26.95 73.10
N GLY A 98 68.16 -27.84 73.26
CA GLY A 98 69.17 -28.08 72.24
C GLY A 98 68.75 -29.21 71.30
N THR A 99 69.59 -29.51 70.31
CA THR A 99 69.37 -30.65 69.40
C THR A 99 70.62 -31.50 69.23
N VAL A 100 70.42 -32.81 69.14
CA VAL A 100 71.46 -33.82 68.92
C VAL A 100 71.42 -34.24 67.45
N PRO A 101 72.53 -34.15 66.69
CA PRO A 101 72.53 -34.55 65.28
C PRO A 101 72.12 -36.02 65.09
N GLY A 102 71.22 -36.26 64.13
CA GLY A 102 70.78 -37.60 63.74
C GLY A 102 69.62 -38.20 64.55
N ILE A 103 69.26 -37.64 65.71
CA ILE A 103 68.18 -38.18 66.54
C ILE A 103 66.91 -37.31 66.40
N PRO A 104 65.78 -37.84 65.89
CA PRO A 104 64.55 -37.07 65.74
C PRO A 104 63.79 -36.93 67.07
N GLY A 105 63.62 -35.70 67.55
CA GLY A 105 62.80 -35.37 68.72
C GLY A 105 63.41 -34.26 69.58
N THR A 106 62.69 -33.82 70.62
CA THR A 106 63.37 -33.30 71.82
C THR A 106 63.88 -34.45 72.67
N SER A 107 63.25 -35.63 72.59
CA SER A 107 63.67 -36.83 73.29
C SER A 107 63.70 -38.08 72.39
N VAL A 108 64.37 -39.12 72.86
CA VAL A 108 64.53 -40.42 72.17
C VAL A 108 64.20 -41.59 73.09
N GLN A 109 63.53 -42.60 72.54
CA GLN A 109 63.13 -43.83 73.24
C GLN A 109 63.86 -45.09 72.72
N VAL A 110 64.03 -46.08 73.61
CA VAL A 110 64.74 -47.34 73.37
C VAL A 110 63.98 -48.50 74.00
N THR A 111 63.37 -49.36 73.20
CA THR A 111 62.88 -50.67 73.65
C THR A 111 64.06 -51.60 73.93
N VAL A 112 63.98 -52.39 75.00
CA VAL A 112 65.00 -53.36 75.42
C VAL A 112 64.33 -54.66 75.85
N LYS A 113 65.09 -55.75 75.88
CA LYS A 113 64.66 -56.98 76.58
C LYS A 113 64.87 -56.82 78.09
N GLU A 114 64.11 -57.58 78.87
CA GLU A 114 64.30 -57.71 80.32
C GLU A 114 65.76 -58.09 80.61
N GLY A 115 66.50 -57.21 81.30
CA GLY A 115 67.91 -57.42 81.67
C GLY A 115 69.01 -56.63 80.93
N GLU A 116 68.72 -55.71 80.00
CA GLU A 116 69.74 -55.07 79.13
C GLU A 116 70.45 -53.80 79.70
N ASP A 117 71.70 -53.48 79.28
CA ASP A 117 72.46 -52.23 79.59
C ASP A 117 72.25 -51.13 78.51
N LEU A 118 72.42 -49.87 78.88
CA LEU A 118 72.04 -48.68 78.11
C LEU A 118 73.15 -47.64 77.89
N ARG A 119 74.32 -47.71 78.56
CA ARG A 119 75.32 -46.60 78.54
C ARG A 119 75.83 -46.21 77.15
N ALA A 120 75.92 -47.15 76.22
CA ALA A 120 76.34 -46.88 74.84
C ALA A 120 75.31 -46.10 74.00
N LYS A 121 74.13 -45.78 74.57
CA LYS A 121 72.97 -45.19 73.87
C LYS A 121 72.76 -43.71 74.25
N PHE A 122 73.79 -43.03 74.80
CA PHE A 122 73.72 -41.65 75.31
C PHE A 122 73.95 -40.57 74.22
N PRO A 123 73.17 -39.46 74.20
CA PRO A 123 73.30 -38.39 73.20
C PRO A 123 74.06 -37.11 73.65
N SER A 124 74.22 -36.09 72.78
CA SER A 124 74.93 -34.80 73.08
C SER A 124 74.50 -33.60 72.18
N PRO A 125 73.91 -32.51 72.72
CA PRO A 125 73.24 -31.46 71.93
C PRO A 125 74.03 -30.14 71.69
N THR A 126 73.50 -29.26 70.83
CA THR A 126 74.00 -27.87 70.60
C THR A 126 72.87 -26.82 70.44
N ARG A 127 73.19 -25.52 70.50
CA ARG A 127 72.24 -24.40 70.25
C ARG A 127 72.91 -23.17 69.58
N THR A 128 72.45 -22.81 68.38
CA THR A 128 73.03 -21.74 67.55
C THR A 128 72.94 -20.35 68.18
N GLY A 129 74.07 -19.63 68.22
CA GLY A 129 74.17 -18.30 68.84
C GLY A 129 74.30 -18.33 70.37
N TYR A 130 74.31 -19.53 70.97
CA TYR A 130 74.39 -19.80 72.40
C TYR A 130 75.49 -20.86 72.71
N LYS A 131 75.68 -21.22 73.99
CA LYS A 131 76.71 -22.14 74.56
C LYS A 131 76.07 -23.05 75.65
N MET A 132 76.53 -24.30 75.83
CA MET A 132 75.83 -25.39 76.58
C MET A 132 76.16 -25.56 78.09
N LEU A 133 75.25 -26.19 78.86
CA LEU A 133 75.47 -26.82 80.19
C LEU A 133 75.35 -28.39 80.21
N CYS A 134 74.40 -29.03 80.93
CA CYS A 134 74.44 -30.49 81.28
C CYS A 134 73.07 -31.21 81.46
N TRP A 135 73.07 -32.53 81.73
CA TRP A 135 71.90 -33.49 81.79
C TRP A 135 71.37 -33.86 83.19
N LYS A 136 70.05 -34.17 83.35
CA LYS A 136 69.40 -34.65 84.61
C LYS A 136 68.12 -35.52 84.42
N ASP A 137 67.66 -36.28 85.43
CA ASP A 137 66.30 -36.89 85.47
C ASP A 137 65.21 -36.03 86.14
N GLY A 138 64.00 -36.58 86.24
CA GLY A 138 62.85 -35.98 86.92
C GLY A 138 62.93 -35.95 88.46
N ALA A 139 63.84 -36.70 89.09
CA ALA A 139 64.19 -36.56 90.51
C ALA A 139 65.35 -35.58 90.73
N GLY A 140 65.93 -35.02 89.65
CA GLY A 140 67.05 -34.08 89.67
C GLY A 140 68.44 -34.73 89.70
N ASN A 141 68.52 -36.06 89.67
CA ASN A 141 69.75 -36.83 89.62
C ASN A 141 70.52 -36.51 88.32
N VAL A 142 71.85 -36.41 88.41
CA VAL A 142 72.71 -36.05 87.27
C VAL A 142 73.23 -37.32 86.61
N TYR A 143 72.99 -37.48 85.31
CA TYR A 143 73.43 -38.66 84.56
C TYR A 143 74.58 -38.36 83.61
N ASN A 144 75.56 -39.25 83.65
CA ASN A 144 76.73 -39.34 82.80
C ASN A 144 77.18 -40.81 82.77
N SER A 145 78.30 -41.12 82.10
CA SER A 145 78.68 -42.47 81.66
C SER A 145 79.07 -43.50 82.75
N ALA A 146 78.78 -43.25 84.03
CA ALA A 146 79.37 -43.98 85.16
C ALA A 146 78.63 -45.24 85.65
N ASN A 147 77.29 -45.31 85.63
CA ASN A 147 76.50 -46.38 86.30
C ASN A 147 75.68 -47.26 85.32
N PRO A 148 75.75 -48.61 85.42
CA PRO A 148 74.89 -49.56 84.70
C PRO A 148 73.87 -50.30 85.60
N LEU A 149 72.66 -50.58 85.08
CA LEU A 149 71.65 -51.45 85.72
C LEU A 149 70.79 -52.19 84.67
N PRO A 150 70.25 -53.39 84.99
CA PRO A 150 69.36 -54.15 84.11
C PRO A 150 67.93 -53.56 84.09
N VAL A 151 67.31 -53.50 82.92
CA VAL A 151 65.96 -52.95 82.77
C VAL A 151 64.87 -53.95 83.15
N GLN A 152 63.95 -53.50 84.01
CA GLN A 152 62.71 -54.17 84.45
C GLN A 152 61.44 -53.33 84.15
N SER A 153 61.59 -52.02 83.86
CA SER A 153 60.52 -51.05 83.52
C SER A 153 61.08 -49.71 82.96
N ASP A 154 60.22 -48.75 82.61
CA ASP A 154 60.46 -47.61 81.68
C ASP A 154 60.86 -46.24 82.37
N MET A 155 61.70 -45.35 81.76
CA MET A 155 62.33 -44.13 82.41
C MET A 155 62.62 -42.86 81.49
N VAL A 156 63.06 -41.64 81.99
CA VAL A 156 63.23 -40.31 81.24
C VAL A 156 64.23 -39.19 81.82
N TRP A 157 64.99 -38.35 81.01
CA TRP A 157 65.98 -37.23 81.38
C TRP A 157 65.89 -35.82 80.61
N THR A 158 66.67 -34.69 80.88
CA THR A 158 66.58 -33.23 80.36
C THR A 158 67.89 -32.27 80.39
N ALA A 159 68.03 -31.04 79.73
CA ALA A 159 69.25 -30.07 79.66
C ALA A 159 69.12 -28.44 79.46
N THR A 160 70.20 -27.56 79.29
CA THR A 160 70.22 -25.98 79.29
C THR A 160 71.40 -25.08 78.58
N TRP A 161 71.35 -23.67 78.44
CA TRP A 161 72.14 -22.75 77.45
C TRP A 161 72.41 -21.15 77.64
N THR A 162 73.34 -20.39 76.89
CA THR A 162 73.62 -18.84 76.88
C THR A 162 74.42 -18.05 75.68
N PRO A 163 74.32 -16.70 75.26
CA PRO A 163 74.71 -16.00 73.91
C PRO A 163 75.71 -14.72 73.68
N ILE A 164 75.75 -13.95 72.50
CA ILE A 164 76.89 -13.05 71.87
C ILE A 164 76.65 -11.57 71.20
N VAL A 165 77.63 -10.87 70.49
CA VAL A 165 77.60 -9.46 69.80
C VAL A 165 78.32 -9.21 68.38
N TYR A 166 78.08 -8.07 67.61
CA TYR A 166 78.72 -7.72 66.26
C TYR A 166 78.62 -6.23 65.68
N LYS A 167 79.12 -5.90 64.43
CA LYS A 167 79.24 -4.51 63.78
C LYS A 167 78.96 -4.35 62.23
N ILE A 168 78.72 -3.11 61.72
CA ILE A 168 78.36 -2.76 60.29
C ILE A 168 78.97 -1.40 59.75
N LYS A 169 79.36 -1.30 58.45
CA LYS A 169 79.93 -0.11 57.71
C LYS A 169 79.28 0.13 56.32
N PHE A 170 79.38 1.33 55.70
CA PHE A 170 78.73 1.71 54.41
C PHE A 170 79.65 2.21 53.27
N ALA A 171 79.21 2.13 51.99
CA ALA A 171 79.94 2.54 50.78
C ALA A 171 79.04 3.00 49.57
N LYS A 172 79.57 3.87 48.69
CA LYS A 172 78.77 4.72 47.75
C LYS A 172 78.35 4.16 46.39
N GLY A 173 78.84 2.98 45.98
CA GLY A 173 78.30 2.24 44.82
C GLY A 173 78.23 2.99 43.47
N GLY A 174 79.15 3.94 43.20
CA GLY A 174 79.13 4.76 41.99
C GLY A 174 78.18 5.97 42.02
N GLY A 175 77.73 6.38 43.20
CA GLY A 175 77.19 7.72 43.48
C GLY A 175 78.19 8.61 44.24
N THR A 176 77.72 9.76 44.74
CA THR A 176 78.50 10.78 45.46
C THR A 176 77.94 11.06 46.86
N GLY A 177 78.80 11.23 47.89
CA GLY A 177 78.46 11.48 49.32
C GLY A 177 79.32 10.65 50.30
N SER A 178 78.93 10.58 51.60
CA SER A 178 79.57 9.78 52.69
C SER A 178 78.58 9.38 53.83
N MET A 179 78.90 8.32 54.61
CA MET A 179 78.13 7.78 55.77
C MET A 179 79.02 7.02 56.78
N ALA A 180 78.53 6.73 58.01
CA ALA A 180 79.30 6.22 59.16
C ALA A 180 78.93 4.81 59.69
N THR A 181 79.84 4.18 60.46
CA THR A 181 79.81 2.79 61.00
C THR A 181 78.89 2.62 62.23
N GLN A 182 78.43 1.39 62.54
CA GLN A 182 77.47 1.03 63.62
C GLN A 182 77.78 -0.31 64.33
N THR A 183 77.24 -0.52 65.55
CA THR A 183 77.43 -1.71 66.44
C THR A 183 76.08 -2.30 66.92
N PHE A 184 76.03 -3.62 67.16
CA PHE A 184 74.83 -4.46 67.42
C PHE A 184 75.12 -5.61 68.43
N ARG A 185 74.07 -6.22 69.00
CA ARG A 185 74.12 -7.43 69.86
C ARG A 185 73.26 -8.56 69.28
N TYR A 186 73.50 -9.80 69.69
CA TYR A 186 72.65 -10.94 69.35
C TYR A 186 71.36 -10.92 70.20
N ASP A 187 70.26 -11.34 69.60
CA ASP A 187 68.86 -11.20 70.01
C ASP A 187 68.35 -9.75 70.23
N GLU A 188 69.19 -8.73 69.98
CA GLU A 188 68.78 -7.31 69.93
C GLU A 188 68.63 -6.78 68.48
N LYS A 189 67.52 -6.06 68.22
CA LYS A 189 67.14 -5.56 66.89
C LYS A 189 67.29 -4.04 66.77
N LYS A 190 68.01 -3.55 65.77
CA LYS A 190 68.34 -2.12 65.60
C LYS A 190 68.30 -1.65 64.13
N LYS A 191 67.97 -0.38 63.90
CA LYS A 191 67.76 0.22 62.56
C LYS A 191 69.06 0.77 61.96
N LEU A 192 69.22 0.70 60.63
CA LEU A 192 70.25 1.42 59.88
C LEU A 192 69.88 2.91 59.68
N PRO A 193 70.86 3.82 59.52
CA PRO A 193 70.64 5.19 59.08
C PRO A 193 70.27 5.30 57.59
N LYS A 194 69.76 6.48 57.20
CA LYS A 194 69.27 6.82 55.86
C LYS A 194 70.37 7.17 54.86
N ASN A 195 70.22 6.77 53.60
CA ASN A 195 71.14 7.08 52.51
C ASN A 195 71.24 8.58 52.19
N THR A 196 72.48 9.07 52.11
CA THR A 196 72.84 10.43 51.68
C THR A 196 73.37 10.51 50.24
N PHE A 197 73.66 9.38 49.58
CA PHE A 197 74.29 9.39 48.26
C PHE A 197 73.35 9.83 47.12
N THR A 198 73.90 10.39 46.03
CA THR A 198 73.15 10.79 44.81
C THR A 198 73.84 10.37 43.49
N ARG A 199 73.10 10.37 42.35
CA ARG A 199 73.63 10.06 40.99
C ARG A 199 72.76 10.63 39.85
N LYS A 200 73.32 11.48 38.97
CA LYS A 200 72.57 12.15 37.89
C LYS A 200 71.90 11.18 36.90
N GLY A 201 70.59 11.31 36.71
CA GLY A 201 69.79 10.47 35.80
C GLY A 201 69.46 9.06 36.31
N TYR A 202 69.79 8.78 37.57
CA TYR A 202 69.52 7.52 38.27
C TYR A 202 68.76 7.79 39.59
N VAL A 203 68.23 6.73 40.19
CA VAL A 203 67.51 6.71 41.47
C VAL A 203 68.16 5.64 42.36
N PHE A 204 68.34 5.92 43.64
CA PHE A 204 68.87 4.98 44.63
C PHE A 204 67.87 3.83 44.89
N THR A 205 68.36 2.62 45.15
CA THR A 205 67.52 1.41 45.32
C THR A 205 67.83 0.57 46.56
N GLY A 206 68.67 1.04 47.48
CA GLY A 206 69.05 0.31 48.70
C GLY A 206 70.48 -0.25 48.67
N TRP A 207 70.76 -1.17 49.59
CA TRP A 207 72.09 -1.61 49.97
C TRP A 207 72.35 -3.08 49.63
N LYS A 208 73.61 -3.42 49.33
CA LYS A 208 74.10 -4.80 49.18
C LYS A 208 75.31 -5.08 50.08
N TYR A 209 75.37 -6.25 50.70
CA TYR A 209 76.45 -6.65 51.62
C TYR A 209 76.77 -8.14 51.46
N LYS A 210 77.75 -8.67 52.20
CA LYS A 210 78.07 -10.10 52.23
C LYS A 210 78.14 -10.64 53.66
N ILE A 211 77.62 -11.84 53.87
CA ILE A 211 77.83 -12.68 55.05
C ILE A 211 78.30 -14.03 54.53
N ASP A 212 79.44 -14.51 54.99
CA ASP A 212 79.99 -15.84 54.68
C ASP A 212 79.98 -16.15 53.17
N GLY A 213 80.58 -15.23 52.40
CA GLY A 213 80.63 -15.26 50.94
C GLY A 213 79.34 -14.83 50.23
N VAL A 214 78.17 -15.13 50.80
CA VAL A 214 76.84 -14.92 50.19
C VAL A 214 76.48 -13.43 50.12
N GLN A 215 76.16 -12.92 48.92
CA GLN A 215 75.70 -11.54 48.73
C GLN A 215 74.22 -11.39 49.12
N ARG A 216 73.94 -10.50 50.06
CA ARG A 216 72.61 -10.15 50.56
C ARG A 216 72.28 -8.70 50.22
N THR A 217 71.01 -8.32 50.29
CA THR A 217 70.54 -6.95 50.05
C THR A 217 69.51 -6.54 51.10
N CYS A 218 69.44 -5.25 51.42
CA CYS A 218 68.35 -4.66 52.16
C CYS A 218 67.93 -3.31 51.56
N LEU A 219 66.72 -2.85 51.89
CA LEU A 219 66.30 -1.48 51.60
C LEU A 219 67.05 -0.48 52.50
N ASP A 220 66.83 0.80 52.24
CA ASP A 220 67.34 1.86 53.10
C ASP A 220 66.70 1.79 54.50
N GLU A 221 67.42 2.25 55.52
CA GLU A 221 66.96 2.25 56.92
C GLU A 221 66.42 0.88 57.43
N ALA A 222 66.92 -0.25 56.91
CA ALA A 222 66.45 -1.58 57.34
C ALA A 222 66.77 -1.87 58.83
N SER A 223 65.93 -2.67 59.50
CA SER A 223 66.24 -3.17 60.85
C SER A 223 66.98 -4.51 60.79
N ILE A 224 68.12 -4.59 61.47
CA ILE A 224 69.00 -5.75 61.54
C ILE A 224 68.89 -6.40 62.93
N LEU A 225 68.91 -7.73 62.94
CA LEU A 225 68.91 -8.64 64.08
C LEU A 225 69.76 -9.86 63.67
N ASN A 226 70.53 -10.44 64.60
CA ASN A 226 71.27 -11.71 64.45
C ASN A 226 72.02 -11.87 63.11
N LEU A 227 72.67 -10.81 62.62
CA LEU A 227 73.31 -10.78 61.30
C LEU A 227 74.42 -11.85 61.16
N VAL A 228 75.06 -12.19 62.27
CA VAL A 228 76.09 -13.21 62.44
C VAL A 228 75.98 -13.79 63.85
N SER A 229 76.28 -15.08 64.01
CA SER A 229 76.37 -15.79 65.30
C SER A 229 77.80 -15.88 65.85
N GLN A 230 78.74 -15.13 65.26
CA GLN A 230 80.16 -15.10 65.60
C GLN A 230 80.49 -13.76 66.26
N ASP A 231 81.09 -13.82 67.44
CA ASP A 231 81.31 -12.65 68.29
C ASP A 231 82.30 -11.63 67.67
N GLY A 232 82.00 -10.34 67.79
CA GLY A 232 82.88 -9.22 67.38
C GLY A 232 82.96 -8.89 65.87
N LYS A 233 82.37 -9.71 64.99
CA LYS A 233 82.50 -9.64 63.52
C LYS A 233 81.92 -8.36 62.88
N THR A 234 82.50 -7.90 61.75
CA THR A 234 82.14 -6.63 61.07
C THR A 234 81.75 -6.83 59.60
N VAL A 235 80.74 -6.10 59.10
CA VAL A 235 80.14 -6.27 57.75
C VAL A 235 80.07 -4.94 56.96
N THR A 236 80.25 -4.94 55.63
CA THR A 236 80.16 -3.71 54.79
C THR A 236 79.00 -3.74 53.77
N PHE A 237 78.26 -2.63 53.69
CA PHE A 237 77.05 -2.40 52.89
C PHE A 237 77.32 -1.37 51.77
N THR A 238 76.89 -1.61 50.52
CA THR A 238 77.18 -0.77 49.34
C THR A 238 75.90 -0.34 48.62
N ALA A 239 75.80 0.93 48.23
CA ALA A 239 74.64 1.51 47.55
C ALA A 239 74.37 0.95 46.13
N THR A 240 73.11 1.02 45.68
CA THR A 240 72.63 0.52 44.37
C THR A 240 71.77 1.55 43.62
N TRP A 241 71.70 1.45 42.28
CA TRP A 241 71.16 2.51 41.40
C TRP A 241 70.38 1.98 40.18
N LYS A 242 69.25 2.63 39.84
CA LYS A 242 68.40 2.34 38.65
C LYS A 242 68.20 3.60 37.77
N ARG A 243 68.12 3.47 36.44
CA ARG A 243 67.91 4.61 35.53
C ARG A 243 66.54 5.27 35.70
N GLY A 244 66.50 6.60 35.59
CA GLY A 244 65.26 7.38 35.58
C GLY A 244 64.46 7.29 34.28
N THR A 245 63.17 7.60 34.38
CA THR A 245 62.19 7.61 33.28
C THR A 245 61.51 8.97 33.14
N TYR A 246 60.95 9.26 31.97
CA TYR A 246 60.22 10.49 31.68
C TYR A 246 59.10 10.25 30.65
N THR A 247 58.19 11.21 30.54
CA THR A 247 56.97 11.10 29.73
C THR A 247 56.98 12.05 28.54
N ILE A 248 56.54 11.60 27.36
CA ILE A 248 56.32 12.44 26.18
C ILE A 248 54.81 12.66 26.01
N ARG A 249 54.37 13.92 25.93
CA ARG A 249 52.97 14.34 25.73
C ARG A 249 52.80 14.96 24.33
N PHE A 250 51.70 14.67 23.66
CA PHE A 250 51.40 15.18 22.33
C PHE A 250 50.25 16.19 22.39
N HIS A 251 50.42 17.35 21.76
CA HIS A 251 49.46 18.46 21.77
C HIS A 251 48.96 18.79 20.35
N ALA A 252 47.64 18.83 20.18
CA ALA A 252 47.00 18.93 18.87
C ALA A 252 47.19 20.29 18.14
N ASN A 253 47.55 21.34 18.89
CA ASN A 253 47.94 22.67 18.39
C ASN A 253 46.98 23.23 17.29
N GLY A 254 45.73 23.45 17.67
CA GLY A 254 44.67 23.90 16.75
C GLY A 254 44.06 22.80 15.88
N GLY A 255 44.52 21.55 15.98
CA GLY A 255 43.80 20.34 15.59
C GLY A 255 42.96 19.76 16.73
N SER A 256 42.27 18.66 16.46
CA SER A 256 41.42 17.91 17.41
C SER A 256 41.73 16.41 17.42
N GLY A 257 41.21 15.71 18.43
CA GLY A 257 41.47 14.29 18.73
C GLY A 257 42.19 14.11 20.07
N LYS A 258 42.55 12.87 20.40
CA LYS A 258 43.35 12.51 21.59
C LYS A 258 44.51 11.60 21.19
N MET A 259 45.64 11.71 21.90
CA MET A 259 46.77 10.78 21.81
C MET A 259 47.26 10.48 23.23
N SER A 260 47.52 9.22 23.52
CA SER A 260 48.17 8.79 24.77
C SER A 260 49.58 9.38 24.87
N THR A 261 50.04 9.59 26.10
CA THR A 261 51.45 9.87 26.38
C THR A 261 52.32 8.65 26.05
N ALA A 262 53.63 8.87 25.90
CA ALA A 262 54.60 7.80 25.65
C ALA A 262 55.75 7.88 26.65
N ALA A 263 55.91 6.85 27.49
CA ALA A 263 57.03 6.75 28.43
C ALA A 263 58.36 6.45 27.70
N ALA A 264 59.45 7.01 28.23
CA ALA A 264 60.82 6.83 27.78
C ALA A 264 61.78 6.72 28.98
N THR A 265 63.02 6.25 28.73
CA THR A 265 64.05 6.02 29.76
C THR A 265 65.29 6.81 29.42
N TYR A 266 65.95 7.40 30.41
CA TYR A 266 67.16 8.21 30.19
C TYR A 266 68.25 7.41 29.45
N GLY A 267 68.82 8.02 28.41
CA GLY A 267 69.84 7.41 27.56
C GLY A 267 69.37 6.34 26.56
N LYS A 268 68.07 5.98 26.52
CA LYS A 268 67.51 5.07 25.49
C LYS A 268 66.77 5.84 24.38
N THR A 269 66.82 5.30 23.16
CA THR A 269 66.11 5.83 21.99
C THR A 269 64.64 5.37 21.99
N LYS A 270 63.72 6.23 21.55
CA LYS A 270 62.27 6.01 21.48
C LYS A 270 61.74 6.45 20.12
N THR A 271 61.00 5.59 19.42
CA THR A 271 60.22 5.99 18.24
C THR A 271 58.93 6.67 18.71
N LEU A 272 58.61 7.84 18.14
CA LEU A 272 57.34 8.53 18.40
C LEU A 272 56.17 7.74 17.77
N PRO A 273 54.97 7.73 18.40
CA PRO A 273 53.77 7.18 17.78
C PRO A 273 53.37 7.99 16.53
N SER A 274 52.62 7.37 15.62
CA SER A 274 52.00 8.10 14.51
C SER A 274 50.99 9.11 15.05
N ASN A 275 50.97 10.32 14.49
CA ASN A 275 49.93 11.32 14.75
C ASN A 275 48.52 10.73 14.53
N LYS A 276 47.64 10.93 15.52
CA LYS A 276 46.19 10.63 15.44
C LYS A 276 45.32 11.89 15.44
N PHE A 277 45.88 13.09 15.65
CA PHE A 277 45.13 14.34 15.56
C PHE A 277 44.74 14.65 14.12
N LYS A 278 43.64 15.40 13.96
CA LYS A 278 43.11 15.89 12.66
C LYS A 278 42.86 17.39 12.76
N ARG A 279 43.09 18.15 11.69
CA ARG A 279 42.72 19.58 11.62
C ARG A 279 41.98 19.86 10.33
N SER A 280 40.71 20.25 10.41
CA SER A 280 39.83 20.35 9.24
C SER A 280 40.34 21.43 8.27
N GLY A 281 40.63 21.03 7.03
CA GLY A 281 41.22 21.89 6.00
C GLY A 281 42.74 22.02 6.01
N TYR A 282 43.44 21.26 6.85
CA TYR A 282 44.90 21.22 6.90
C TYR A 282 45.44 19.78 6.82
N THR A 283 46.67 19.65 6.33
CA THR A 283 47.47 18.41 6.38
C THR A 283 48.48 18.52 7.54
N PHE A 284 48.69 17.43 8.30
CA PHE A 284 49.72 17.37 9.34
C PHE A 284 51.12 17.45 8.72
N ALA A 285 51.97 18.33 9.22
CA ALA A 285 53.30 18.60 8.69
C ALA A 285 54.44 18.03 9.57
N GLY A 286 54.20 17.80 10.86
CA GLY A 286 55.21 17.33 11.80
C GLY A 286 54.88 17.68 13.25
N TRP A 287 55.79 17.33 14.16
CA TRP A 287 55.82 17.76 15.55
C TRP A 287 56.85 18.86 15.76
N ASN A 288 56.68 19.72 16.76
CA ASN A 288 57.66 20.72 17.17
C ASN A 288 57.77 20.80 18.70
N THR A 289 58.95 21.12 19.26
CA THR A 289 59.12 21.30 20.72
C THR A 289 58.52 22.59 21.28
N LYS A 290 58.17 23.57 20.42
CA LYS A 290 57.49 24.82 20.81
C LYS A 290 56.17 24.99 20.04
N GLN A 291 55.15 25.52 20.72
CA GLN A 291 53.80 25.67 20.14
C GLN A 291 53.75 26.56 18.89
N ASN A 292 54.64 27.54 18.81
CA ASN A 292 54.76 28.49 17.69
C ASN A 292 55.58 27.96 16.50
N GLY A 293 56.07 26.71 16.55
CA GLY A 293 56.90 26.12 15.49
C GLY A 293 58.37 26.54 15.50
N LYS A 294 58.82 27.43 16.41
CA LYS A 294 60.22 27.90 16.52
C LYS A 294 61.12 26.99 17.39
N GLY A 295 60.71 25.73 17.61
CA GLY A 295 61.51 24.71 18.29
C GLY A 295 62.07 23.66 17.33
N THR A 296 62.64 22.59 17.87
CA THR A 296 63.10 21.43 17.10
C THR A 296 61.91 20.74 16.44
N THR A 297 61.98 20.54 15.12
CA THR A 297 60.92 19.84 14.35
C THR A 297 61.25 18.35 14.23
N TYR A 298 60.23 17.50 14.40
CA TYR A 298 60.32 16.05 14.20
C TYR A 298 59.26 15.58 13.20
N ALA A 299 59.64 14.72 12.26
CA ALA A 299 58.70 14.08 11.35
C ALA A 299 57.71 13.16 12.09
N ASN A 300 56.63 12.76 11.40
CA ASN A 300 55.75 11.71 11.93
C ASN A 300 56.54 10.40 12.14
N LYS A 301 56.35 9.72 13.27
CA LYS A 301 57.12 8.52 13.69
C LYS A 301 58.65 8.69 13.83
N ALA A 302 59.18 9.92 14.00
CA ALA A 302 60.62 10.11 14.21
C ALA A 302 61.19 9.36 15.44
N LYS A 303 62.49 9.04 15.43
CA LYS A 303 63.23 8.51 16.59
C LYS A 303 63.81 9.67 17.41
N VAL A 304 63.70 9.62 18.74
CA VAL A 304 64.22 10.62 19.70
C VAL A 304 64.98 9.94 20.85
N LYS A 305 65.89 10.63 21.53
CA LYS A 305 66.69 10.11 22.65
C LYS A 305 66.85 11.21 23.71
N SER A 306 66.79 10.86 25.00
CA SER A 306 67.05 11.75 26.15
C SER A 306 66.46 13.18 26.05
N LEU A 307 65.14 13.30 25.89
CA LEU A 307 64.49 14.63 25.84
C LEU A 307 64.50 15.39 27.18
N THR A 308 64.87 14.72 28.27
CA THR A 308 65.15 15.31 29.59
C THR A 308 65.96 14.30 30.43
N ASP A 309 66.73 14.79 31.40
CA ASP A 309 67.49 14.02 32.40
C ASP A 309 66.82 13.95 33.78
N LYS A 310 65.74 14.73 34.00
CA LYS A 310 64.97 14.76 35.24
C LYS A 310 63.97 13.59 35.29
N ASN A 311 64.13 12.70 36.28
CA ASN A 311 63.22 11.59 36.53
C ASN A 311 61.78 12.11 36.79
N GLY A 312 60.78 11.47 36.20
CA GLY A 312 59.36 11.84 36.31
C GLY A 312 58.90 13.02 35.44
N ALA A 313 59.79 13.74 34.76
CA ALA A 313 59.43 14.93 33.99
C ALA A 313 58.57 14.62 32.74
N THR A 314 57.83 15.62 32.24
CA THR A 314 56.99 15.51 31.03
C THR A 314 57.38 16.53 29.96
N VAL A 315 57.77 16.05 28.78
CA VAL A 315 58.12 16.87 27.60
C VAL A 315 56.92 16.92 26.64
N THR A 316 56.56 18.10 26.13
CA THR A 316 55.40 18.26 25.23
C THR A 316 55.84 18.54 23.79
N LEU A 317 55.25 17.82 22.83
CA LEU A 317 55.41 18.01 21.39
C LEU A 317 54.11 18.51 20.74
N TYR A 318 54.22 19.56 19.93
CA TYR A 318 53.10 20.29 19.34
C TYR A 318 52.94 19.96 17.85
N ALA A 319 51.72 19.66 17.39
CA ALA A 319 51.46 19.38 15.99
C ALA A 319 51.62 20.63 15.09
N MET A 320 52.10 20.44 13.86
CA MET A 320 52.22 21.48 12.84
C MET A 320 51.34 21.15 11.63
N TRP A 321 50.83 22.18 10.94
CA TRP A 321 49.70 22.05 10.01
C TRP A 321 49.85 22.95 8.77
N LYS A 322 49.75 22.38 7.56
CA LYS A 322 49.80 23.12 6.27
C LYS A 322 48.40 23.17 5.63
N GLY A 323 47.97 24.34 5.15
CA GLY A 323 46.66 24.52 4.53
C GLY A 323 46.45 23.68 3.28
N ASN A 324 45.26 23.11 3.10
CA ASN A 324 44.94 22.26 1.95
C ASN A 324 44.66 23.10 0.68
N PRO A 325 45.33 22.83 -0.46
CA PRO A 325 44.98 23.46 -1.73
C PRO A 325 43.68 22.90 -2.30
N TYR A 326 42.94 23.72 -3.05
CA TYR A 326 41.69 23.37 -3.71
C TYR A 326 41.47 24.20 -4.99
N LYS A 327 40.55 23.77 -5.86
CA LYS A 327 40.12 24.50 -7.06
C LYS A 327 38.68 24.99 -6.92
N VAL A 328 38.36 26.11 -7.54
CA VAL A 328 36.99 26.64 -7.69
C VAL A 328 36.61 26.61 -9.17
N LYS A 329 35.54 25.89 -9.51
CA LYS A 329 34.85 25.91 -10.81
C LYS A 329 33.62 26.81 -10.75
N TYR A 330 33.23 27.36 -11.90
CA TYR A 330 32.12 28.30 -12.03
C TYR A 330 31.05 27.71 -12.98
N ASP A 331 29.88 27.35 -12.45
CA ASP A 331 28.73 26.87 -13.23
C ASP A 331 27.79 28.06 -13.52
N GLY A 332 27.54 28.35 -14.80
CA GLY A 332 26.63 29.42 -15.24
C GLY A 332 25.17 29.23 -14.81
N ASN A 333 24.81 28.07 -14.26
CA ASN A 333 23.56 27.77 -13.56
C ASN A 333 22.30 28.15 -14.35
N GLY A 334 22.18 27.58 -15.56
CA GLY A 334 21.11 27.93 -16.51
C GLY A 334 21.35 29.23 -17.27
N ALA A 335 22.62 29.67 -17.37
CA ALA A 335 23.07 30.61 -18.37
C ALA A 335 22.79 30.09 -19.79
N THR A 336 22.70 31.01 -20.75
CA THR A 336 22.44 30.73 -22.17
C THR A 336 23.69 30.92 -23.04
N SER A 337 24.74 31.57 -22.54
CA SER A 337 26.06 31.67 -23.19
C SER A 337 27.14 32.17 -22.23
N GLY A 338 28.41 32.10 -22.66
CA GLY A 338 29.60 32.52 -21.88
C GLY A 338 30.22 31.40 -21.04
N SER A 339 31.43 31.63 -20.53
CA SER A 339 32.20 30.68 -19.71
C SER A 339 33.16 31.41 -18.76
N VAL A 340 33.52 30.79 -17.64
CA VAL A 340 34.50 31.32 -16.67
C VAL A 340 35.45 30.20 -16.27
N ALA A 341 36.75 30.42 -16.47
CA ALA A 341 37.80 29.44 -16.17
C ALA A 341 37.89 29.13 -14.66
N ALA A 342 38.37 27.93 -14.32
CA ALA A 342 38.60 27.56 -12.92
C ALA A 342 39.74 28.37 -12.29
N SER A 343 39.72 28.50 -10.96
CA SER A 343 40.75 29.21 -10.16
C SER A 343 41.31 28.29 -9.07
N SER A 344 42.55 28.54 -8.63
CA SER A 344 43.25 27.75 -7.60
C SER A 344 43.36 28.55 -6.30
N HIS A 345 43.18 27.89 -5.15
CA HIS A 345 43.03 28.50 -3.83
C HIS A 345 43.69 27.64 -2.74
N VAL A 346 43.99 28.22 -1.57
CA VAL A 346 44.54 27.50 -0.40
C VAL A 346 43.67 27.75 0.84
N TYR A 347 43.36 26.69 1.59
CA TYR A 347 42.48 26.80 2.75
C TYR A 347 43.13 27.60 3.88
N GLY A 348 42.48 28.70 4.25
CA GLY A 348 42.95 29.66 5.25
C GLY A 348 43.51 30.96 4.64
N THR A 349 43.92 30.95 3.37
CA THR A 349 44.50 32.10 2.66
C THR A 349 43.42 32.85 1.88
N ALA A 350 43.48 34.18 1.87
CA ALA A 350 42.56 34.99 1.07
C ALA A 350 42.91 34.91 -0.43
N SER A 351 41.90 34.73 -1.28
CA SER A 351 42.07 34.61 -2.73
C SER A 351 40.82 35.11 -3.46
N THR A 352 41.00 35.73 -4.63
CA THR A 352 39.92 36.40 -5.38
C THR A 352 39.17 35.41 -6.29
N LEU A 353 37.84 35.53 -6.37
CA LEU A 353 37.04 34.79 -7.36
C LEU A 353 37.12 35.44 -8.75
N HIS A 354 36.98 34.66 -9.81
CA HIS A 354 36.88 35.18 -11.17
C HIS A 354 35.54 35.90 -11.40
N THR A 355 35.53 36.88 -12.30
CA THR A 355 34.33 37.66 -12.66
C THR A 355 33.42 36.92 -13.65
N ASN A 356 32.13 37.25 -13.63
CA ASN A 356 31.12 36.59 -14.42
C ASN A 356 31.15 37.04 -15.90
N LYS A 357 31.46 36.09 -16.78
CA LYS A 357 31.28 36.22 -18.24
C LYS A 357 30.05 35.48 -18.78
N PHE A 358 29.26 34.81 -17.93
CA PHE A 358 28.01 34.17 -18.37
C PHE A 358 26.91 35.20 -18.64
N LYS A 359 26.05 34.91 -19.62
CA LYS A 359 24.84 35.67 -19.95
C LYS A 359 23.60 34.78 -19.85
N ARG A 360 22.49 35.29 -19.32
CA ARG A 360 21.22 34.53 -19.16
C ARG A 360 20.01 35.37 -19.57
N LYS A 361 19.34 34.98 -20.67
CA LYS A 361 18.16 35.72 -21.19
C LYS A 361 17.09 35.93 -20.11
N GLY A 362 16.77 37.19 -19.82
CA GLY A 362 15.74 37.59 -18.85
C GLY A 362 16.18 37.67 -17.38
N TYR A 363 17.47 37.57 -17.09
CA TYR A 363 18.03 37.69 -15.74
C TYR A 363 19.27 38.58 -15.74
N THR A 364 19.52 39.29 -14.64
CA THR A 364 20.84 39.89 -14.33
C THR A 364 21.62 38.99 -13.38
N PHE A 365 22.94 39.01 -13.51
CA PHE A 365 23.84 38.31 -12.57
C PHE A 365 23.79 39.00 -11.20
N ALA A 366 23.85 38.20 -10.13
CA ALA A 366 23.67 38.66 -8.75
C ALA A 366 24.68 38.01 -7.78
N GLY A 367 25.87 37.67 -8.27
CA GLY A 367 26.95 37.05 -7.50
C GLY A 367 27.03 35.53 -7.66
N TRP A 368 28.07 34.96 -7.06
CA TRP A 368 28.33 33.51 -7.01
C TRP A 368 27.71 32.91 -5.76
N THR A 369 27.25 31.65 -5.80
CA THR A 369 26.68 30.98 -4.62
C THR A 369 27.12 29.53 -4.48
N THR A 370 27.26 29.05 -3.25
CA THR A 370 27.72 27.68 -2.92
C THR A 370 26.70 26.58 -3.22
N ARG A 371 25.45 26.93 -3.60
CA ARG A 371 24.39 25.95 -3.93
C ARG A 371 23.66 26.31 -5.21
N LYS A 372 23.43 25.32 -6.07
CA LYS A 372 22.72 25.44 -7.36
C LYS A 372 21.30 26.01 -7.22
N ASP A 373 20.65 25.76 -6.08
CA ASP A 373 19.31 26.26 -5.74
C ASP A 373 19.24 27.75 -5.33
N GLY A 374 20.37 28.45 -5.29
CA GLY A 374 20.43 29.86 -4.92
C GLY A 374 20.39 30.14 -3.42
N LYS A 375 20.27 29.12 -2.56
CA LYS A 375 20.17 29.24 -1.10
C LYS A 375 21.52 29.15 -0.36
N GLY A 376 22.64 29.00 -1.09
CA GLY A 376 23.97 28.99 -0.51
C GLY A 376 24.47 30.41 -0.18
N THR A 377 25.54 30.49 0.61
CA THR A 377 26.33 31.71 0.81
C THR A 377 26.57 32.41 -0.51
N VAL A 378 26.38 33.73 -0.56
CA VAL A 378 26.55 34.54 -1.79
C VAL A 378 27.83 35.35 -1.69
N TYR A 379 28.65 35.29 -2.73
CA TYR A 379 29.83 36.13 -2.89
C TYR A 379 29.56 37.16 -4.00
N LYS A 380 30.02 38.40 -3.81
CA LYS A 380 30.02 39.41 -4.89
C LYS A 380 30.87 38.92 -6.06
N ASP A 381 30.61 39.44 -7.26
CA ASP A 381 31.50 39.18 -8.39
C ASP A 381 32.90 39.75 -8.10
N GLY A 382 33.96 39.02 -8.46
CA GLY A 382 35.31 39.39 -8.05
C GLY A 382 35.58 39.34 -6.53
N GLY A 383 34.70 38.75 -5.72
CA GLY A 383 34.82 38.72 -4.26
C GLY A 383 35.99 37.87 -3.75
N LYS A 384 36.60 38.27 -2.62
CA LYS A 384 37.63 37.45 -1.92
C LYS A 384 36.98 36.34 -1.08
N VAL A 385 37.61 35.17 -1.06
CA VAL A 385 37.24 33.97 -0.27
C VAL A 385 38.46 33.40 0.45
N THR A 386 38.25 32.65 1.54
CA THR A 386 39.33 32.05 2.37
C THR A 386 39.20 30.55 2.63
N LYS A 387 37.97 30.02 2.70
CA LYS A 387 37.67 28.69 3.28
C LYS A 387 36.49 27.99 2.58
N LEU A 388 36.59 27.69 1.28
CA LEU A 388 35.47 27.07 0.53
C LEU A 388 35.39 25.53 0.62
N THR A 389 36.50 24.82 0.85
CA THR A 389 36.47 23.37 1.15
C THR A 389 37.65 22.93 2.00
N THR A 390 37.43 21.93 2.84
CA THR A 390 38.45 21.31 3.70
C THR A 390 39.16 20.14 3.03
N LYS A 391 38.65 19.63 1.90
CA LYS A 391 39.22 18.50 1.15
C LYS A 391 40.48 18.92 0.38
N LYS A 392 41.61 18.26 0.67
CA LYS A 392 42.86 18.40 -0.09
C LYS A 392 42.63 18.04 -1.56
N ASN A 393 43.09 18.91 -2.47
CA ASN A 393 42.85 18.86 -3.92
C ASN A 393 41.35 18.83 -4.28
N GLY A 394 40.46 19.29 -3.38
CA GLY A 394 39.04 19.37 -3.62
C GLY A 394 38.69 20.35 -4.75
N THR A 395 37.56 20.13 -5.40
CA THR A 395 36.96 21.11 -6.32
C THR A 395 35.63 21.58 -5.75
N VAL A 396 35.47 22.89 -5.62
CA VAL A 396 34.20 23.54 -5.25
C VAL A 396 33.57 24.11 -6.52
N THR A 397 32.32 23.76 -6.79
CA THR A 397 31.55 24.45 -7.84
C THR A 397 30.76 25.58 -7.20
N LEU A 398 31.07 26.83 -7.59
CA LEU A 398 30.19 27.96 -7.34
C LEU A 398 29.24 28.13 -8.53
N TYR A 399 27.98 28.41 -8.22
CA TYR A 399 26.91 28.54 -9.19
C TYR A 399 26.56 30.02 -9.37
N ALA A 400 26.30 30.46 -10.59
CA ALA A 400 25.82 31.81 -10.84
C ALA A 400 24.43 32.02 -10.19
N LYS A 401 24.28 33.11 -9.42
CA LYS A 401 23.00 33.54 -8.86
C LYS A 401 22.36 34.56 -9.80
N TRP A 402 21.10 34.34 -10.13
CA TRP A 402 20.40 35.09 -11.18
C TRP A 402 19.16 35.80 -10.64
N LYS A 403 19.07 37.11 -10.81
CA LYS A 403 17.92 37.94 -10.45
C LYS A 403 17.06 38.15 -11.70
N ALA A 404 15.79 37.71 -11.66
CA ALA A 404 14.90 37.85 -12.82
C ALA A 404 14.61 39.33 -13.11
N VAL A 405 14.70 39.73 -14.38
CA VAL A 405 14.37 41.09 -14.82
C VAL A 405 12.86 41.33 -14.70
N LYS A 406 12.47 42.49 -14.18
CA LYS A 406 11.09 42.98 -14.17
C LYS A 406 10.81 43.72 -15.47
N TYR A 407 9.69 43.41 -16.10
CA TYR A 407 9.19 44.06 -17.32
C TYR A 407 7.83 44.71 -17.05
N THR A 408 7.48 45.78 -17.76
CA THR A 408 6.20 46.51 -17.61
C THR A 408 5.11 45.97 -18.54
N ILE A 409 3.86 46.25 -18.18
CA ILE A 409 2.66 45.94 -18.96
C ILE A 409 1.77 47.19 -19.05
N THR A 410 1.58 47.67 -20.27
CA THR A 410 0.78 48.87 -20.59
C THR A 410 -0.57 48.44 -21.16
N TYR A 411 -1.66 48.72 -20.43
CA TYR A 411 -3.02 48.32 -20.81
C TYR A 411 -3.78 49.48 -21.47
N HIS A 412 -3.87 49.46 -22.80
CA HIS A 412 -4.69 50.38 -23.60
C HIS A 412 -6.13 49.87 -23.61
N THR A 413 -6.96 50.35 -22.67
CA THR A 413 -8.31 49.81 -22.41
C THR A 413 -9.35 50.17 -23.46
N ASN A 414 -9.05 51.09 -24.38
CA ASN A 414 -9.92 51.51 -25.47
C ASN A 414 -11.36 51.83 -24.98
N GLY A 415 -11.46 52.75 -24.01
CA GLY A 415 -12.73 53.17 -23.39
C GLY A 415 -13.28 52.22 -22.31
N GLY A 416 -12.47 51.31 -21.77
CA GLY A 416 -12.84 50.42 -20.66
C GLY A 416 -12.16 50.79 -19.33
N LYS A 417 -12.72 50.31 -18.21
CA LYS A 417 -12.17 50.45 -16.86
C LYS A 417 -11.44 49.16 -16.44
N MET A 418 -10.21 49.28 -15.93
CA MET A 418 -9.47 48.18 -15.29
C MET A 418 -9.86 48.03 -13.82
N ALA A 419 -9.69 46.83 -13.27
CA ALA A 419 -9.66 46.64 -11.82
C ALA A 419 -8.35 47.19 -11.23
N LYS A 420 -8.40 47.81 -10.04
CA LYS A 420 -7.22 48.38 -9.34
C LYS A 420 -6.10 47.34 -9.12
N SER A 421 -6.44 46.06 -8.99
CA SER A 421 -5.53 44.92 -8.78
C SER A 421 -4.83 44.38 -10.05
N ALA A 422 -4.96 45.06 -11.21
CA ALA A 422 -4.32 44.62 -12.45
C ALA A 422 -2.78 44.72 -12.37
N LYS A 423 -2.09 43.59 -12.57
CA LYS A 423 -0.62 43.53 -12.57
C LYS A 423 -0.02 44.38 -13.70
N LYS A 424 0.67 45.47 -13.33
CA LYS A 424 1.41 46.36 -14.25
C LYS A 424 2.83 45.87 -14.58
N THR A 425 3.33 44.81 -13.95
CA THR A 425 4.66 44.25 -14.18
C THR A 425 4.69 42.72 -14.14
N TYR A 426 5.73 42.12 -14.72
CA TYR A 426 5.98 40.67 -14.70
C TYR A 426 7.48 40.33 -14.75
N THR A 427 7.80 39.04 -14.61
CA THR A 427 9.15 38.47 -14.74
C THR A 427 9.10 37.22 -15.63
N ILE A 428 10.22 36.87 -16.26
CA ILE A 428 10.35 35.67 -17.12
C ILE A 428 9.92 34.35 -16.42
N THR A 429 10.00 34.29 -15.09
CA THR A 429 9.63 33.12 -14.28
C THR A 429 8.12 32.85 -14.19
N ASN A 430 7.28 33.89 -14.33
CA ASN A 430 5.91 33.87 -13.82
C ASN A 430 4.88 33.96 -14.96
N ALA A 431 4.04 32.92 -15.08
CA ALA A 431 2.86 32.95 -15.95
C ALA A 431 1.63 33.50 -15.21
N PHE A 432 0.74 34.20 -15.90
CA PHE A 432 -0.61 34.52 -15.40
C PHE A 432 -1.58 34.95 -16.50
N THR A 433 -2.85 34.60 -16.34
CA THR A 433 -3.97 35.08 -17.17
C THR A 433 -4.13 36.60 -17.03
N LEU A 434 -4.30 37.30 -18.15
CA LEU A 434 -4.48 38.74 -18.16
C LEU A 434 -5.86 39.14 -17.58
N PRO A 435 -5.94 40.19 -16.75
CA PRO A 435 -7.20 40.66 -16.16
C PRO A 435 -8.19 41.15 -17.22
N ARG A 436 -9.50 40.97 -16.98
CA ARG A 436 -10.57 41.44 -17.88
C ARG A 436 -11.00 42.87 -17.47
N PRO A 437 -10.93 43.87 -18.37
CA PRO A 437 -11.58 45.17 -18.15
C PRO A 437 -13.10 45.06 -18.27
N SER A 438 -13.81 46.12 -17.88
CA SER A 438 -15.25 46.30 -18.12
C SER A 438 -15.52 47.57 -18.96
N ARG A 439 -16.55 47.53 -19.81
CA ARG A 439 -17.05 48.70 -20.57
C ARG A 439 -18.56 48.59 -20.71
N SER A 440 -19.31 49.67 -20.46
CA SER A 440 -20.77 49.62 -20.51
C SER A 440 -21.27 49.36 -21.95
N GLY A 441 -22.11 48.33 -22.13
CA GLY A 441 -22.67 47.95 -23.44
C GLY A 441 -21.81 46.99 -24.26
N TYR A 442 -20.57 46.71 -23.85
CA TYR A 442 -19.63 45.88 -24.61
C TYR A 442 -19.15 44.66 -23.80
N ASP A 443 -19.02 43.52 -24.49
CA ASP A 443 -18.34 42.33 -23.96
C ASP A 443 -16.86 42.43 -24.34
N PHE A 444 -15.99 42.13 -23.38
CA PHE A 444 -14.55 42.10 -23.63
C PHE A 444 -14.21 40.90 -24.51
N ASP A 445 -13.57 41.15 -25.65
CA ASP A 445 -13.16 40.11 -26.58
C ASP A 445 -11.73 39.65 -26.31
N GLY A 446 -10.82 40.54 -25.94
CA GLY A 446 -9.48 40.15 -25.50
C GLY A 446 -8.46 41.27 -25.56
N TRP A 447 -7.26 40.96 -25.07
CA TRP A 447 -6.07 41.79 -25.25
C TRP A 447 -5.38 41.42 -26.56
N TYR A 448 -4.76 42.40 -27.19
CA TYR A 448 -4.03 42.26 -28.46
C TYR A 448 -2.68 42.97 -28.36
N LYS A 449 -1.62 42.43 -28.99
CA LYS A 449 -0.27 43.03 -28.92
C LYS A 449 -0.12 44.36 -29.67
N THR A 450 -1.10 44.74 -30.49
CA THR A 450 -1.04 45.89 -31.40
C THR A 450 -2.39 46.59 -31.48
N SER A 451 -2.38 47.90 -31.76
CA SER A 451 -3.58 48.72 -31.99
C SER A 451 -4.43 48.21 -33.16
N LYS A 452 -3.81 47.55 -34.16
CA LYS A 452 -4.50 46.88 -35.28
C LYS A 452 -5.31 45.62 -34.88
N LEU A 453 -5.32 45.21 -33.60
CA LEU A 453 -6.14 44.13 -33.03
C LEU A 453 -6.07 42.77 -33.78
N THR A 454 -4.90 42.41 -34.31
CA THR A 454 -4.67 41.16 -35.06
C THR A 454 -4.24 40.00 -34.15
N LYS A 455 -3.22 40.19 -33.32
CA LYS A 455 -2.60 39.11 -32.51
C LYS A 455 -3.11 39.09 -31.05
N ARG A 456 -4.15 38.27 -30.79
CA ARG A 456 -4.79 38.11 -29.46
C ARG A 456 -3.84 37.47 -28.44
N VAL A 457 -3.94 37.89 -27.18
CA VAL A 457 -3.22 37.37 -26.01
C VAL A 457 -4.21 37.18 -24.85
N GLY A 458 -4.13 36.03 -24.17
CA GLY A 458 -4.95 35.74 -22.98
C GLY A 458 -4.15 35.73 -21.66
N GLU A 459 -2.82 35.62 -21.74
CA GLU A 459 -1.92 35.40 -20.61
C GLU A 459 -0.53 35.96 -20.92
N ILE A 460 0.23 36.29 -19.86
CA ILE A 460 1.69 36.33 -19.94
C ILE A 460 2.19 34.90 -19.72
N LYS A 461 2.97 34.37 -20.66
CA LYS A 461 3.58 33.03 -20.56
C LYS A 461 4.90 33.08 -19.81
N LYS A 462 5.22 32.02 -19.04
CA LYS A 462 6.58 31.75 -18.55
C LYS A 462 7.54 31.71 -19.74
N GLY A 463 8.70 32.34 -19.62
CA GLY A 463 9.63 32.57 -20.74
C GLY A 463 9.44 33.89 -21.49
N SER A 464 8.39 34.66 -21.23
CA SER A 464 8.20 36.00 -21.84
C SER A 464 9.26 36.99 -21.35
N THR A 465 9.70 37.90 -22.23
CA THR A 465 10.67 38.97 -21.94
C THR A 465 10.32 40.25 -22.68
N GLY A 466 10.67 41.40 -22.11
CA GLY A 466 10.44 42.73 -22.69
C GLY A 466 9.12 43.36 -22.23
N ASN A 467 9.04 44.69 -22.31
CA ASN A 467 7.82 45.43 -21.96
C ASN A 467 6.70 45.11 -22.96
N VAL A 468 5.45 45.05 -22.52
CA VAL A 468 4.31 44.58 -23.34
C VAL A 468 3.18 45.59 -23.37
N HIS A 469 2.81 46.04 -24.56
CA HIS A 469 1.62 46.87 -24.80
C HIS A 469 0.45 45.95 -25.17
N LEU A 470 -0.72 46.19 -24.55
CA LEU A 470 -1.91 45.37 -24.69
C LEU A 470 -3.13 46.24 -24.98
N TYR A 471 -3.77 46.03 -26.13
CA TYR A 471 -4.91 46.79 -26.61
C TYR A 471 -6.20 45.99 -26.44
N ALA A 472 -7.23 46.60 -25.85
CA ALA A 472 -8.50 45.94 -25.58
C ALA A 472 -9.43 45.93 -26.81
N LYS A 473 -9.95 44.76 -27.17
CA LYS A 473 -11.01 44.61 -28.17
C LYS A 473 -12.38 44.46 -27.50
N TRP A 474 -13.36 45.16 -28.05
CA TRP A 474 -14.73 45.27 -27.52
C TRP A 474 -15.75 44.85 -28.58
N VAL A 475 -16.81 44.16 -28.17
CA VAL A 475 -17.93 43.78 -29.06
C VAL A 475 -19.26 44.19 -28.40
N ARG A 476 -20.10 44.97 -29.11
CA ARG A 476 -21.44 45.37 -28.63
C ARG A 476 -22.24 44.14 -28.20
N CYS A 477 -22.87 44.17 -27.03
CA CYS A 477 -23.46 42.99 -26.41
C CYS A 477 -24.78 43.28 -25.67
N THR A 478 -25.58 42.23 -25.43
CA THR A 478 -26.66 42.28 -24.45
C THR A 478 -26.20 41.79 -23.08
N ARG A 479 -26.68 42.45 -22.03
CA ARG A 479 -26.53 41.99 -20.64
C ARG A 479 -27.58 40.93 -20.25
N LYS A 480 -28.71 40.81 -20.96
CA LYS A 480 -29.85 39.93 -20.58
C LYS A 480 -29.64 38.49 -21.07
N ALA A 481 -28.94 37.69 -20.26
CA ALA A 481 -28.74 36.26 -20.49
C ALA A 481 -30.05 35.48 -20.22
N LYS A 482 -30.85 35.27 -21.27
CA LYS A 482 -32.13 34.54 -21.22
C LYS A 482 -32.19 33.42 -22.28
N VAL A 483 -33.05 32.43 -22.05
CA VAL A 483 -33.43 31.42 -23.05
C VAL A 483 -33.96 32.12 -24.31
N GLY A 484 -33.53 31.65 -25.48
CA GLY A 484 -33.81 32.26 -26.79
C GLY A 484 -32.71 33.17 -27.32
N ALA A 485 -31.69 33.52 -26.51
CA ALA A 485 -30.51 34.24 -27.00
C ALA A 485 -29.58 33.36 -27.87
N ALA A 486 -29.67 32.03 -27.72
CA ALA A 486 -28.99 31.03 -28.53
C ALA A 486 -30.00 29.98 -29.06
N LYS A 487 -29.81 29.51 -30.29
CA LYS A 487 -30.55 28.39 -30.90
C LYS A 487 -29.57 27.25 -31.17
N ILE A 488 -29.81 26.09 -30.56
CA ILE A 488 -29.24 24.82 -31.05
C ILE A 488 -29.92 24.55 -32.39
N THR A 489 -29.14 24.49 -33.47
CA THR A 489 -29.63 24.27 -34.85
C THR A 489 -29.42 22.84 -35.33
N SER A 490 -28.56 22.07 -34.66
CA SER A 490 -28.40 20.64 -34.84
C SER A 490 -27.76 20.04 -33.59
N CYS A 491 -28.19 18.87 -33.15
CA CYS A 491 -27.63 18.13 -32.03
C CYS A 491 -27.76 16.65 -32.36
N LYS A 492 -26.76 16.06 -33.03
CA LYS A 492 -26.86 14.70 -33.58
C LYS A 492 -25.51 14.01 -33.71
N ALA A 493 -25.51 12.69 -33.81
CA ALA A 493 -24.34 11.96 -34.26
C ALA A 493 -24.03 12.30 -35.73
N THR A 494 -22.75 12.41 -36.07
CA THR A 494 -22.26 12.81 -37.41
C THR A 494 -21.22 11.86 -38.00
N GLY A 495 -20.95 10.75 -37.32
CA GLY A 495 -20.03 9.70 -37.72
C GLY A 495 -19.74 8.79 -36.52
N THR A 496 -19.08 7.65 -36.77
CA THR A 496 -18.76 6.68 -35.71
C THR A 496 -17.99 7.37 -34.58
N GLY A 497 -18.46 7.15 -33.34
CA GLY A 497 -17.93 7.78 -32.13
C GLY A 497 -18.02 9.32 -32.07
N LYS A 498 -18.80 10.00 -32.92
CA LYS A 498 -18.76 11.47 -33.09
C LYS A 498 -20.13 12.12 -32.99
N VAL A 499 -20.32 12.96 -31.97
CA VAL A 499 -21.50 13.82 -31.79
C VAL A 499 -21.17 15.26 -32.17
N SER A 500 -22.09 15.96 -32.81
CA SER A 500 -21.96 17.39 -33.12
C SER A 500 -23.17 18.19 -32.67
N VAL A 501 -22.90 19.30 -31.98
CA VAL A 501 -23.90 20.31 -31.60
C VAL A 501 -23.58 21.63 -32.30
N LYS A 502 -24.40 22.01 -33.28
CA LYS A 502 -24.31 23.29 -34.00
C LYS A 502 -25.23 24.33 -33.34
N VAL A 503 -24.73 25.54 -33.15
CA VAL A 503 -25.38 26.62 -32.42
C VAL A 503 -25.25 27.94 -33.16
N LYS A 504 -26.35 28.69 -33.29
CA LYS A 504 -26.37 30.10 -33.69
C LYS A 504 -26.70 30.97 -32.47
N ILE A 505 -25.98 32.08 -32.30
CA ILE A 505 -26.20 33.11 -31.27
C ILE A 505 -26.84 34.33 -31.94
N LYS A 506 -27.92 34.91 -31.37
CA LYS A 506 -28.57 36.10 -31.97
C LYS A 506 -27.66 37.33 -31.87
N ASN A 507 -27.41 37.78 -30.64
CA ASN A 507 -26.52 38.90 -30.30
C ASN A 507 -25.46 38.43 -29.28
N ARG A 508 -24.26 39.02 -29.27
CA ARG A 508 -23.20 38.72 -28.28
C ARG A 508 -23.75 38.90 -26.84
N ILE A 509 -23.50 37.95 -25.94
CA ILE A 509 -23.92 38.03 -24.53
C ILE A 509 -22.72 38.26 -23.61
N ALA A 510 -22.84 39.24 -22.71
CA ALA A 510 -21.85 39.49 -21.67
C ALA A 510 -21.74 38.30 -20.69
N SER A 511 -20.52 37.83 -20.43
CA SER A 511 -20.23 36.77 -19.44
C SER A 511 -18.97 37.11 -18.64
N SER A 512 -18.69 36.36 -17.58
CA SER A 512 -17.49 36.51 -16.76
C SER A 512 -16.19 36.07 -17.46
N ASP A 513 -16.25 35.62 -18.72
CA ASP A 513 -15.19 34.92 -19.44
C ASP A 513 -15.33 35.04 -20.98
N ASP A 514 -14.46 34.34 -21.72
CA ASP A 514 -14.38 34.36 -23.19
C ASP A 514 -15.27 33.33 -23.89
N TYR A 515 -16.16 32.64 -23.17
CA TYR A 515 -16.73 31.37 -23.62
C TYR A 515 -18.27 31.34 -23.65
N TYR A 516 -18.80 30.66 -24.66
CA TYR A 516 -20.07 29.95 -24.53
C TYR A 516 -19.79 28.51 -24.12
N TYR A 517 -20.69 27.95 -23.33
CA TYR A 517 -20.60 26.59 -22.81
C TYR A 517 -21.70 25.74 -23.41
N LEU A 518 -21.33 24.56 -23.92
CA LEU A 518 -22.26 23.45 -24.02
C LEU A 518 -22.38 22.84 -22.62
N VAL A 519 -23.59 22.72 -22.11
CA VAL A 519 -23.87 22.22 -20.76
C VAL A 519 -24.78 21.00 -20.81
N TYR A 520 -24.52 20.02 -19.94
CA TYR A 520 -25.44 18.91 -19.73
C TYR A 520 -26.65 19.40 -18.92
N MET A 521 -27.81 18.93 -19.34
CA MET A 521 -29.10 19.28 -18.77
C MET A 521 -29.72 18.02 -18.16
N ASN A 522 -30.19 18.09 -16.92
CA ASN A 522 -30.94 16.98 -16.32
C ASN A 522 -32.23 16.76 -17.17
N PRO A 523 -32.50 15.53 -17.64
CA PRO A 523 -33.61 15.26 -18.56
C PRO A 523 -34.99 15.40 -17.91
N MET A 524 -35.09 15.17 -16.60
CA MET A 524 -36.35 15.17 -15.84
C MET A 524 -36.78 16.57 -15.40
N ASN A 525 -35.86 17.38 -14.88
CA ASN A 525 -36.13 18.71 -14.29
C ASN A 525 -35.55 19.89 -15.08
N LYS A 526 -34.87 19.63 -16.21
CA LYS A 526 -34.30 20.61 -17.14
C LYS A 526 -33.30 21.61 -16.52
N LYS A 527 -32.73 21.33 -15.33
CA LYS A 527 -31.66 22.15 -14.71
C LYS A 527 -30.28 21.83 -15.30
N ILE A 528 -29.40 22.82 -15.39
CA ILE A 528 -27.97 22.63 -15.69
C ILE A 528 -27.31 21.90 -14.51
N TYR A 529 -26.43 20.94 -14.77
CA TYR A 529 -25.64 20.29 -13.70
C TYR A 529 -24.12 20.28 -13.93
N LYS A 530 -23.62 20.14 -15.17
CA LYS A 530 -22.18 20.28 -15.49
C LYS A 530 -21.95 20.81 -16.91
N ALA A 531 -20.74 21.29 -17.19
CA ALA A 531 -20.33 21.65 -18.55
C ALA A 531 -19.88 20.42 -19.34
N ALA A 532 -20.19 20.37 -20.63
CA ALA A 532 -19.77 19.34 -21.58
C ALA A 532 -18.58 19.80 -22.43
N ALA A 533 -18.66 21.03 -22.96
CA ALA A 533 -17.60 21.65 -23.75
C ALA A 533 -17.68 23.18 -23.63
N LYS A 534 -16.62 23.88 -24.03
CA LYS A 534 -16.62 25.34 -24.14
C LYS A 534 -16.04 25.77 -25.48
N ALA A 535 -16.60 26.84 -26.05
CA ALA A 535 -16.15 27.43 -27.31
C ALA A 535 -15.99 28.93 -27.13
N TYR A 536 -14.95 29.50 -27.74
CA TYR A 536 -14.75 30.94 -27.76
C TYR A 536 -15.94 31.66 -28.41
N LYS A 537 -16.33 32.83 -27.90
CA LYS A 537 -17.54 33.53 -28.36
C LYS A 537 -17.52 33.88 -29.86
N LYS A 538 -18.35 33.17 -30.64
CA LYS A 538 -18.62 33.42 -32.06
C LYS A 538 -20.13 33.47 -32.33
N LYS A 539 -20.57 34.05 -33.46
CA LYS A 539 -22.00 34.11 -33.88
C LYS A 539 -22.54 32.72 -34.25
N SER A 540 -21.68 31.87 -34.81
CA SER A 540 -21.93 30.46 -35.11
C SER A 540 -20.86 29.60 -34.44
N ILE A 541 -21.27 28.47 -33.85
CA ILE A 541 -20.40 27.56 -33.08
C ILE A 541 -20.76 26.12 -33.46
N THR A 542 -19.74 25.27 -33.60
CA THR A 542 -19.92 23.81 -33.63
C THR A 542 -19.11 23.22 -32.49
N TYR A 543 -19.78 22.52 -31.58
CA TYR A 543 -19.13 21.63 -30.61
C TYR A 543 -19.03 20.25 -31.27
N SER A 544 -17.84 19.65 -31.23
CA SER A 544 -17.59 18.26 -31.64
C SER A 544 -17.17 17.48 -30.40
N LEU A 545 -17.83 16.36 -30.14
CA LEU A 545 -17.64 15.54 -28.93
C LEU A 545 -17.32 14.11 -29.38
N LYS A 546 -16.30 13.45 -28.81
CA LYS A 546 -15.97 12.05 -29.13
C LYS A 546 -16.50 11.12 -28.06
N THR A 547 -17.26 10.09 -28.42
CA THR A 547 -17.80 9.13 -27.43
C THR A 547 -16.72 8.27 -26.78
N SER A 548 -15.53 8.18 -27.39
CA SER A 548 -14.32 7.62 -26.76
C SER A 548 -13.77 8.46 -25.60
N GLU A 549 -14.09 9.75 -25.52
CA GLU A 549 -13.78 10.61 -24.37
C GLU A 549 -14.88 10.53 -23.28
N ASN A 550 -16.12 10.27 -23.70
CA ASN A 550 -17.27 10.00 -22.84
C ASN A 550 -18.43 9.39 -23.64
N GLN A 551 -18.79 8.13 -23.39
CA GLN A 551 -19.89 7.46 -24.10
C GLN A 551 -21.25 8.14 -23.85
N GLY A 552 -21.42 8.76 -22.68
CA GLY A 552 -22.59 9.57 -22.32
C GLY A 552 -22.82 10.81 -23.18
N TYR A 553 -21.88 11.20 -24.06
CA TYR A 553 -22.16 12.22 -25.06
C TYR A 553 -23.26 11.81 -26.05
N ALA A 554 -23.41 10.51 -26.36
CA ALA A 554 -24.43 10.04 -27.31
C ALA A 554 -25.84 10.01 -26.70
N THR A 555 -25.96 9.69 -25.41
CA THR A 555 -27.24 9.54 -24.68
C THR A 555 -27.85 10.89 -24.23
N SER A 556 -26.99 11.89 -24.03
CA SER A 556 -27.24 13.11 -23.25
C SER A 556 -28.22 14.13 -23.85
N MET A 557 -28.68 15.01 -22.95
CA MET A 557 -29.42 16.24 -23.29
C MET A 557 -28.54 17.47 -23.04
N PHE A 558 -28.43 18.34 -24.02
CA PHE A 558 -27.58 19.53 -23.99
C PHE A 558 -28.36 20.84 -24.03
N GLY A 559 -27.74 21.88 -23.47
CA GLY A 559 -28.14 23.28 -23.58
C GLY A 559 -26.92 24.16 -23.84
N VAL A 560 -27.14 25.42 -24.20
CA VAL A 560 -26.08 26.43 -24.37
C VAL A 560 -26.16 27.45 -23.25
N ALA A 561 -25.04 27.80 -22.62
CA ALA A 561 -24.98 28.71 -21.48
C ALA A 561 -23.81 29.70 -21.56
N VAL A 562 -23.87 30.73 -20.71
CA VAL A 562 -22.74 31.60 -20.32
C VAL A 562 -22.48 31.49 -18.83
N LYS A 563 -21.25 31.77 -18.40
CA LYS A 563 -20.91 31.92 -16.98
C LYS A 563 -21.16 33.36 -16.52
N LYS A 564 -21.90 33.55 -15.42
CA LYS A 564 -22.10 34.84 -14.76
C LYS A 564 -21.96 34.66 -13.25
N ASN A 565 -21.08 35.44 -12.64
CA ASN A 565 -20.83 35.44 -11.19
C ASN A 565 -20.59 34.00 -10.68
N GLY A 566 -19.67 33.29 -11.35
CA GLY A 566 -19.35 31.88 -11.10
C GLY A 566 -20.35 30.86 -11.67
N LYS A 567 -21.65 31.19 -11.76
CA LYS A 567 -22.75 30.25 -12.07
C LYS A 567 -23.10 30.23 -13.57
N TYR A 568 -23.58 29.10 -14.10
CA TYR A 568 -24.06 29.02 -15.49
C TYR A 568 -25.48 29.59 -15.62
N LYS A 569 -25.76 30.30 -16.73
CA LYS A 569 -27.08 30.79 -17.12
C LYS A 569 -27.43 30.33 -18.53
N LEU A 570 -28.58 29.66 -18.68
CA LEU A 570 -29.04 29.04 -19.92
C LEU A 570 -29.47 30.09 -20.95
N LEU A 571 -29.12 29.86 -22.22
CA LEU A 571 -29.39 30.74 -23.36
C LEU A 571 -30.24 30.09 -24.46
N SER A 572 -30.36 28.76 -24.49
CA SER A 572 -31.11 28.03 -25.52
C SER A 572 -32.25 27.19 -24.94
N LYS A 573 -33.20 26.79 -25.80
CA LYS A 573 -33.97 25.57 -25.54
C LYS A 573 -32.98 24.37 -25.49
N VAL A 574 -33.36 23.32 -24.78
CA VAL A 574 -32.54 22.10 -24.66
C VAL A 574 -32.81 21.15 -25.83
N SER A 575 -31.85 20.27 -26.13
CA SER A 575 -31.98 19.24 -27.18
C SER A 575 -31.28 17.97 -26.73
N TYR A 576 -31.92 16.81 -26.94
CA TYR A 576 -31.20 15.54 -26.93
C TYR A 576 -30.28 15.45 -28.14
N VAL A 577 -29.28 14.57 -28.09
CA VAL A 577 -28.63 14.09 -29.32
C VAL A 577 -29.63 13.27 -30.13
N ASP A 578 -29.64 13.44 -31.44
CA ASP A 578 -30.50 12.74 -32.38
C ASP A 578 -29.69 11.77 -33.28
N ASN A 579 -30.37 10.79 -33.90
CA ASN A 579 -29.79 9.75 -34.78
C ASN A 579 -28.60 8.96 -34.14
N PRO A 580 -28.77 8.33 -32.95
CA PRO A 580 -27.66 7.69 -32.23
C PRO A 580 -26.95 6.60 -33.04
N GLU A 581 -27.66 5.91 -33.93
CA GLU A 581 -27.10 4.87 -34.81
C GLU A 581 -25.98 5.35 -35.75
N LYS A 582 -25.86 6.66 -35.99
CA LYS A 582 -24.74 7.21 -36.76
C LYS A 582 -23.43 7.25 -35.96
N ALA A 583 -23.48 7.10 -34.63
CA ALA A 583 -22.32 6.94 -33.76
C ALA A 583 -21.79 5.50 -33.69
N ALA A 584 -22.58 4.51 -34.13
CA ALA A 584 -22.27 3.09 -34.00
C ALA A 584 -20.93 2.68 -34.65
N GLY A 585 -20.21 1.78 -33.97
CA GLY A 585 -19.04 1.08 -34.52
C GLY A 585 -19.45 -0.17 -35.31
N ASN A 586 -20.44 -0.91 -34.80
CA ASN A 586 -21.06 -2.00 -35.53
C ASN A 586 -22.21 -1.47 -36.40
N LYS A 587 -22.11 -1.68 -37.71
CA LYS A 587 -23.11 -1.28 -38.72
C LYS A 587 -23.63 -2.44 -39.56
N SER A 588 -23.41 -3.67 -39.13
CA SER A 588 -23.93 -4.87 -39.79
C SER A 588 -25.45 -4.79 -39.95
N SER A 589 -26.00 -5.39 -41.01
CA SER A 589 -27.46 -5.50 -41.16
C SER A 589 -28.08 -6.31 -40.02
N TYR A 590 -29.33 -5.99 -39.66
CA TYR A 590 -30.13 -6.87 -38.82
C TYR A 590 -30.36 -8.19 -39.56
N LYS A 591 -30.14 -9.32 -38.88
CA LYS A 591 -30.39 -10.66 -39.41
C LYS A 591 -31.51 -11.27 -38.57
N PRO A 592 -32.69 -11.62 -39.15
CA PRO A 592 -33.82 -12.17 -38.39
C PRO A 592 -33.67 -13.66 -38.01
N GLY A 593 -32.53 -14.29 -38.35
CA GLY A 593 -32.32 -15.74 -38.19
C GLY A 593 -32.87 -16.54 -39.38
N LYS A 594 -32.58 -17.85 -39.41
CA LYS A 594 -33.11 -18.77 -40.44
C LYS A 594 -34.53 -19.29 -40.10
N THR A 595 -34.98 -19.08 -38.88
CA THR A 595 -36.27 -19.53 -38.33
C THR A 595 -36.63 -18.63 -37.15
N LYS A 596 -37.93 -18.56 -36.81
CA LYS A 596 -38.41 -17.89 -35.59
C LYS A 596 -38.14 -18.72 -34.33
N LYS A 597 -37.84 -20.02 -34.48
CA LYS A 597 -37.63 -20.98 -33.38
C LYS A 597 -36.51 -20.54 -32.44
N GLY A 598 -36.84 -20.40 -31.17
CA GLY A 598 -35.99 -19.84 -30.13
C GLY A 598 -36.18 -20.46 -28.76
N ILE A 599 -35.19 -20.31 -27.90
CA ILE A 599 -35.25 -20.78 -26.51
C ILE A 599 -34.62 -19.74 -25.59
N GLN A 600 -35.12 -19.67 -24.37
CA GLN A 600 -34.47 -18.93 -23.29
C GLN A 600 -33.31 -19.77 -22.75
N PHE A 601 -32.11 -19.18 -22.74
CA PHE A 601 -30.92 -19.78 -22.18
C PHE A 601 -31.04 -19.88 -20.66
N SER A 602 -30.82 -21.06 -20.10
CA SER A 602 -30.74 -21.30 -18.67
C SER A 602 -29.30 -21.44 -18.19
N THR A 603 -28.55 -22.43 -18.71
CA THR A 603 -27.22 -22.82 -18.20
C THR A 603 -26.17 -23.10 -19.28
N SER A 604 -26.55 -23.78 -20.36
CA SER A 604 -25.61 -24.29 -21.36
C SER A 604 -26.00 -23.90 -22.78
N MET A 605 -25.01 -23.65 -23.63
CA MET A 605 -25.23 -23.45 -25.07
C MET A 605 -25.83 -24.71 -25.73
N GLU A 606 -25.65 -25.89 -25.12
CA GLU A 606 -26.24 -27.13 -25.60
C GLU A 606 -27.78 -27.08 -25.63
N GLU A 607 -28.43 -26.38 -24.71
CA GLU A 607 -29.89 -26.16 -24.70
C GLU A 607 -30.38 -25.53 -26.02
N VAL A 608 -29.59 -24.56 -26.53
CA VAL A 608 -29.87 -23.82 -27.76
C VAL A 608 -29.58 -24.67 -29.00
N LEU A 609 -28.51 -25.46 -28.96
CA LEU A 609 -28.04 -26.28 -30.09
C LEU A 609 -28.83 -27.59 -30.24
N SER A 610 -29.18 -28.24 -29.13
CA SER A 610 -29.95 -29.48 -29.11
C SER A 610 -31.34 -29.29 -29.73
N CYS A 611 -31.96 -28.13 -29.52
CA CYS A 611 -33.23 -27.72 -30.12
C CYS A 611 -33.12 -27.21 -31.57
N ASP A 612 -31.90 -27.07 -32.10
CA ASP A 612 -31.59 -26.38 -33.36
C ASP A 612 -32.19 -24.94 -33.42
N ALA A 613 -32.23 -24.23 -32.30
CA ALA A 613 -32.79 -22.88 -32.24
C ALA A 613 -31.96 -21.88 -33.08
N LYS A 614 -32.60 -20.81 -33.59
CA LYS A 614 -31.92 -19.68 -34.28
C LYS A 614 -32.28 -18.31 -33.71
N GLN A 615 -33.12 -18.27 -32.68
CA GLN A 615 -33.16 -17.18 -31.69
C GLN A 615 -32.64 -17.73 -30.36
N ASN A 616 -31.98 -16.90 -29.56
CA ASN A 616 -31.63 -17.18 -28.16
C ASN A 616 -32.07 -15.98 -27.30
N PHE A 617 -32.59 -16.21 -26.11
CA PHE A 617 -33.03 -15.18 -25.17
C PHE A 617 -32.26 -15.29 -23.86
N VAL A 618 -31.60 -14.20 -23.45
CA VAL A 618 -30.77 -14.12 -22.24
C VAL A 618 -31.29 -13.05 -21.28
N ASN A 619 -31.23 -13.32 -19.98
CA ASN A 619 -31.61 -12.35 -18.96
C ASN A 619 -30.36 -11.61 -18.44
N PHE A 620 -30.38 -10.28 -18.44
CA PHE A 620 -29.37 -9.42 -17.84
C PHE A 620 -29.99 -8.66 -16.68
N THR A 621 -29.71 -9.09 -15.46
CA THR A 621 -30.19 -8.42 -14.24
C THR A 621 -29.24 -7.29 -13.82
N ALA A 622 -29.66 -6.42 -12.91
CA ALA A 622 -28.85 -5.30 -12.46
C ALA A 622 -27.73 -5.75 -11.49
N ALA A 623 -27.93 -6.81 -10.70
CA ALA A 623 -26.88 -7.42 -9.87
C ALA A 623 -25.79 -8.05 -10.75
N MET A 624 -26.15 -8.81 -11.79
CA MET A 624 -25.19 -9.40 -12.73
C MET A 624 -24.19 -8.39 -13.30
N VAL A 625 -24.60 -7.13 -13.50
CA VAL A 625 -23.73 -6.07 -14.04
C VAL A 625 -23.00 -5.29 -12.93
N CYS A 626 -23.54 -5.20 -11.72
CA CYS A 626 -23.01 -4.31 -10.68
C CYS A 626 -22.24 -5.02 -9.56
N ASN A 627 -22.59 -6.26 -9.23
CA ASN A 627 -21.87 -7.07 -8.25
C ASN A 627 -20.50 -7.45 -8.81
N ASP A 628 -19.52 -7.63 -7.91
CA ASP A 628 -18.16 -8.08 -8.22
C ASP A 628 -17.50 -7.23 -9.33
N GLY A 629 -17.83 -5.93 -9.28
CA GLY A 629 -17.48 -4.95 -10.30
C GLY A 629 -15.98 -4.67 -10.33
N THR A 630 -15.27 -5.29 -11.26
CA THR A 630 -13.82 -5.12 -11.48
C THR A 630 -13.49 -4.23 -12.66
N VAL A 631 -14.37 -4.11 -13.67
CA VAL A 631 -14.07 -3.39 -14.92
C VAL A 631 -14.36 -1.89 -14.78
N PRO A 632 -13.34 -1.00 -14.85
CA PRO A 632 -13.57 0.45 -14.77
C PRO A 632 -14.22 0.98 -16.04
N TYR A 633 -15.38 1.63 -15.91
CA TYR A 633 -16.12 2.25 -17.00
C TYR A 633 -16.37 3.73 -16.72
N VAL A 634 -15.79 4.61 -17.56
CA VAL A 634 -15.97 6.07 -17.44
C VAL A 634 -17.25 6.49 -18.16
N TYR A 635 -18.32 6.71 -17.39
CA TYR A 635 -19.55 7.32 -17.88
C TYR A 635 -19.65 8.76 -17.38
N ASN A 636 -19.82 9.70 -18.31
CA ASN A 636 -20.16 11.09 -18.04
C ASN A 636 -19.17 11.86 -17.14
N GLY A 637 -17.91 11.43 -17.12
CA GLY A 637 -16.83 12.01 -16.30
C GLY A 637 -16.72 11.42 -14.89
N LYS A 638 -17.42 10.32 -14.61
CA LYS A 638 -17.29 9.51 -13.40
C LYS A 638 -16.91 8.07 -13.77
N THR A 639 -15.99 7.47 -13.02
CA THR A 639 -15.72 6.03 -13.09
C THR A 639 -16.80 5.26 -12.31
N TYR A 640 -17.35 4.26 -12.95
CA TYR A 640 -18.14 3.17 -12.36
C TYR A 640 -17.32 1.89 -12.49
N TYR A 641 -17.64 0.87 -11.70
CA TYR A 641 -17.08 -0.47 -11.86
C TYR A 641 -18.23 -1.44 -12.09
N PHE A 642 -18.04 -2.38 -13.01
CA PHE A 642 -19.05 -3.35 -13.43
C PHE A 642 -18.43 -4.73 -13.59
N ASN A 643 -19.25 -5.77 -13.46
CA ASN A 643 -18.87 -7.14 -13.74
C ASN A 643 -18.42 -7.25 -15.21
N ASN A 644 -17.48 -8.15 -15.51
CA ASN A 644 -16.94 -8.27 -16.86
C ASN A 644 -17.91 -8.95 -17.86
N MET A 645 -18.96 -9.63 -17.37
CA MET A 645 -19.96 -10.39 -18.12
C MET A 645 -19.41 -11.61 -18.91
N GLU A 646 -18.28 -12.20 -18.49
CA GLU A 646 -17.52 -13.31 -19.13
C GLU A 646 -18.39 -14.31 -19.92
N MET A 647 -19.12 -15.16 -19.22
CA MET A 647 -19.99 -16.22 -19.74
C MET A 647 -20.98 -15.68 -20.79
N TYR A 648 -21.62 -14.54 -20.53
CA TYR A 648 -22.54 -13.94 -21.48
C TYR A 648 -21.84 -13.40 -22.73
N ARG A 649 -20.59 -12.91 -22.65
CA ARG A 649 -19.82 -12.53 -23.85
C ARG A 649 -19.56 -13.73 -24.75
N GLU A 650 -19.24 -14.88 -24.15
CA GLU A 650 -18.96 -16.13 -24.85
C GLU A 650 -20.22 -16.68 -25.52
N ILE A 651 -21.32 -16.82 -24.77
CA ILE A 651 -22.63 -17.26 -25.30
C ILE A 651 -23.13 -16.32 -26.41
N VAL A 652 -23.00 -15.00 -26.27
CA VAL A 652 -23.40 -14.04 -27.31
C VAL A 652 -22.51 -14.14 -28.54
N ALA A 653 -21.18 -14.21 -28.37
CA ALA A 653 -20.24 -14.35 -29.47
C ALA A 653 -20.46 -15.67 -30.22
N GLU A 654 -20.72 -16.77 -29.51
CA GLU A 654 -20.97 -18.07 -30.12
C GLU A 654 -22.31 -18.12 -30.86
N CYS A 655 -23.36 -17.53 -30.30
CA CYS A 655 -24.60 -17.30 -31.02
C CYS A 655 -24.35 -16.51 -32.31
N ASN A 656 -23.57 -15.42 -32.26
CA ASN A 656 -23.23 -14.65 -33.45
C ASN A 656 -22.43 -15.47 -34.49
N ARG A 657 -21.44 -16.27 -34.06
CA ARG A 657 -20.66 -17.17 -34.95
C ARG A 657 -21.57 -18.17 -35.67
N LYS A 658 -22.52 -18.80 -34.97
CA LYS A 658 -23.47 -19.77 -35.55
C LYS A 658 -24.67 -19.12 -36.28
N GLY A 659 -24.76 -17.80 -36.33
CA GLY A 659 -25.89 -17.08 -36.96
C GLY A 659 -27.21 -17.16 -36.19
N ILE A 660 -27.13 -17.37 -34.88
CA ILE A 660 -28.24 -17.35 -33.91
C ILE A 660 -28.44 -15.90 -33.45
N VAL A 661 -29.68 -15.42 -33.48
CA VAL A 661 -30.05 -14.06 -33.10
C VAL A 661 -30.20 -13.99 -31.58
N VAL A 662 -29.43 -13.15 -30.90
CA VAL A 662 -29.59 -12.95 -29.45
C VAL A 662 -30.56 -11.81 -29.15
N THR A 663 -31.52 -12.10 -28.28
CA THR A 663 -32.37 -11.16 -27.56
C THR A 663 -31.90 -11.11 -26.10
N ALA A 664 -31.78 -9.93 -25.50
CA ALA A 664 -31.47 -9.78 -24.08
C ALA A 664 -32.52 -8.94 -23.34
N GLN A 665 -33.00 -9.43 -22.20
CA GLN A 665 -33.93 -8.71 -21.32
C GLN A 665 -33.19 -8.04 -20.17
N VAL A 666 -33.28 -6.71 -20.07
CA VAL A 666 -32.60 -5.91 -19.06
C VAL A 666 -33.58 -5.60 -17.92
N MET A 667 -33.27 -6.08 -16.72
CA MET A 667 -34.16 -6.04 -15.56
C MET A 667 -33.50 -5.36 -14.35
N LEU A 668 -34.32 -5.04 -13.33
CA LEU A 668 -33.88 -4.44 -12.07
C LEU A 668 -34.59 -5.15 -10.92
N GLU A 669 -33.92 -6.11 -10.33
CA GLU A 669 -34.26 -6.82 -9.10
C GLU A 669 -33.90 -5.97 -7.85
N TRP A 670 -34.11 -6.55 -6.67
CA TRP A 670 -33.58 -5.99 -5.43
C TRP A 670 -32.08 -6.24 -5.31
N VAL A 671 -31.25 -5.27 -5.70
CA VAL A 671 -29.78 -5.39 -5.63
C VAL A 671 -29.24 -4.86 -4.28
N PRO A 672 -28.63 -5.71 -3.43
CA PRO A 672 -27.99 -5.28 -2.17
C PRO A 672 -26.95 -4.18 -2.38
N GLY A 673 -26.86 -3.24 -1.43
CA GLY A 673 -25.99 -2.06 -1.52
C GLY A 673 -26.29 -1.09 -2.67
N HIS A 674 -27.28 -1.38 -3.53
CA HIS A 674 -27.55 -0.69 -4.79
C HIS A 674 -29.02 -0.26 -4.97
N THR A 675 -29.80 -0.33 -3.91
CA THR A 675 -31.21 0.07 -3.86
C THR A 675 -31.45 1.54 -4.23
N GLU A 676 -30.41 2.38 -4.37
CA GLU A 676 -30.57 3.71 -4.96
C GLU A 676 -31.08 3.66 -6.41
N LEU A 677 -30.82 2.55 -7.13
CA LEU A 677 -31.32 2.29 -8.48
C LEU A 677 -32.84 2.09 -8.53
N ILE A 678 -33.47 1.63 -7.44
CA ILE A 678 -34.93 1.46 -7.34
C ILE A 678 -35.57 2.81 -7.01
N ALA A 679 -36.66 3.14 -7.71
CA ALA A 679 -37.45 4.35 -7.48
C ALA A 679 -37.95 4.40 -6.04
N SER A 680 -37.84 5.55 -5.36
CA SER A 680 -38.05 5.64 -3.91
C SER A 680 -39.43 5.16 -3.44
N LYS A 681 -40.48 5.36 -4.24
CA LYS A 681 -41.86 4.91 -3.98
C LYS A 681 -42.10 3.42 -4.23
N ALA A 682 -41.10 2.71 -4.77
CA ALA A 682 -41.13 1.29 -5.11
C ALA A 682 -40.12 0.46 -4.28
N ARG A 683 -39.65 0.96 -3.13
CA ARG A 683 -38.70 0.23 -2.26
C ARG A 683 -39.43 -0.56 -1.18
N ALA A 684 -39.83 -1.77 -1.52
CA ALA A 684 -40.21 -2.81 -0.59
C ALA A 684 -39.54 -4.10 -1.05
N ILE A 685 -38.71 -4.72 -0.20
CA ILE A 685 -38.01 -5.97 -0.53
C ILE A 685 -39.04 -7.11 -0.70
N GLY A 686 -38.81 -8.02 -1.64
CA GLY A 686 -39.72 -9.15 -1.93
C GLY A 686 -41.05 -8.78 -2.58
N ALA A 687 -41.39 -7.50 -2.77
CA ALA A 687 -42.71 -7.07 -3.23
C ALA A 687 -43.02 -7.43 -4.71
N ALA A 688 -41.98 -7.66 -5.51
CA ALA A 688 -42.00 -8.37 -6.79
C ALA A 688 -40.55 -8.78 -7.16
N PRO A 689 -40.32 -9.65 -8.16
CA PRO A 689 -38.99 -9.99 -8.64
C PRO A 689 -38.21 -8.79 -9.21
N PHE A 690 -38.90 -7.86 -9.90
CA PHE A 690 -38.27 -6.68 -10.50
C PHE A 690 -39.02 -5.37 -10.17
N TYR A 691 -38.38 -4.24 -10.44
CA TYR A 691 -38.70 -2.93 -9.87
C TYR A 691 -38.59 -1.77 -10.89
N SER A 692 -39.24 -0.66 -10.57
CA SER A 692 -39.15 0.61 -11.29
C SER A 692 -37.79 1.31 -11.12
N TRP A 693 -37.13 1.67 -12.22
CA TRP A 693 -35.85 2.40 -12.24
C TRP A 693 -35.94 3.84 -11.68
N ASN A 694 -34.97 4.26 -10.89
CA ASN A 694 -34.90 5.61 -10.29
C ASN A 694 -34.31 6.65 -11.24
N VAL A 695 -35.16 7.20 -12.11
CA VAL A 695 -34.75 8.23 -13.08
C VAL A 695 -34.74 9.66 -12.51
N THR A 696 -35.39 9.89 -11.36
CA THR A 696 -35.55 11.24 -10.77
C THR A 696 -34.29 11.70 -10.04
N SER A 697 -33.65 10.80 -9.29
CA SER A 697 -32.33 11.00 -8.69
C SER A 697 -31.25 11.20 -9.76
N ASN A 698 -30.39 12.21 -9.60
CA ASN A 698 -29.22 12.39 -10.48
C ASN A 698 -28.23 11.23 -10.35
N LYS A 699 -27.88 10.84 -9.12
CA LYS A 699 -26.90 9.76 -8.83
C LYS A 699 -27.37 8.43 -9.43
N SER A 700 -28.64 8.11 -9.23
CA SER A 700 -29.23 6.82 -9.63
C SER A 700 -29.44 6.74 -11.14
N ARG A 701 -30.03 7.77 -11.75
CA ARG A 701 -30.22 7.81 -13.20
C ARG A 701 -28.90 7.77 -13.95
N GLU A 702 -27.87 8.51 -13.50
CA GLU A 702 -26.55 8.50 -14.14
C GLU A 702 -25.84 7.14 -13.97
N LYS A 703 -26.18 6.34 -12.93
CA LYS A 703 -25.76 4.92 -12.79
C LYS A 703 -26.53 3.99 -13.74
N MET A 704 -27.86 4.10 -13.84
CA MET A 704 -28.67 3.37 -14.81
C MET A 704 -28.21 3.63 -16.25
N GLU A 705 -28.02 4.90 -16.61
CA GLU A 705 -27.49 5.30 -17.92
C GLU A 705 -26.08 4.68 -18.17
N ALA A 706 -25.23 4.59 -17.14
CA ALA A 706 -23.92 3.95 -17.22
C ALA A 706 -24.02 2.42 -17.42
N ILE A 707 -24.91 1.73 -16.70
CA ILE A 707 -25.19 0.29 -16.85
C ILE A 707 -25.62 -0.03 -18.28
N PHE A 708 -26.61 0.70 -18.81
CA PHE A 708 -27.08 0.50 -20.18
C PHE A 708 -25.97 0.80 -21.21
N SER A 709 -25.18 1.85 -20.99
CA SER A 709 -24.05 2.20 -21.87
C SER A 709 -22.92 1.18 -21.82
N TYR A 710 -22.68 0.56 -20.66
CA TYR A 710 -21.73 -0.54 -20.49
C TYR A 710 -22.20 -1.79 -21.24
N LEU A 711 -23.43 -2.24 -20.99
CA LEU A 711 -24.05 -3.37 -21.70
C LEU A 711 -24.02 -3.17 -23.22
N GLY A 712 -24.40 -1.99 -23.72
CA GLY A 712 -24.33 -1.66 -25.15
C GLY A 712 -22.89 -1.65 -25.71
N ASN A 713 -21.89 -1.29 -24.90
CA ASN A 713 -20.47 -1.29 -25.28
C ASN A 713 -19.84 -2.69 -25.27
N VAL A 714 -20.28 -3.58 -24.37
CA VAL A 714 -19.89 -5.00 -24.35
C VAL A 714 -20.56 -5.72 -25.52
N PHE A 715 -21.89 -5.67 -25.59
CA PHE A 715 -22.75 -6.41 -26.51
C PHE A 715 -23.20 -5.59 -27.73
N GLY A 716 -22.30 -4.76 -28.26
CA GLY A 716 -22.52 -3.95 -29.46
C GLY A 716 -21.40 -4.09 -30.50
N LYS A 717 -20.46 -5.01 -30.32
CA LYS A 717 -19.27 -5.19 -31.18
C LYS A 717 -19.58 -6.11 -32.35
N LYS A 718 -18.86 -6.02 -33.47
CA LYS A 718 -19.12 -6.84 -34.67
C LYS A 718 -19.08 -8.36 -34.42
N ASN A 719 -18.31 -8.81 -33.42
CA ASN A 719 -18.11 -10.20 -33.03
C ASN A 719 -18.82 -10.60 -31.71
N CYS A 720 -19.50 -9.65 -31.05
CA CYS A 720 -20.26 -9.89 -29.82
C CYS A 720 -21.34 -8.80 -29.72
N TYR A 721 -22.53 -9.09 -30.23
CA TYR A 721 -23.68 -8.21 -30.25
C TYR A 721 -25.01 -8.90 -29.94
N VAL A 722 -25.81 -8.23 -29.12
CA VAL A 722 -27.23 -8.53 -28.92
C VAL A 722 -28.04 -7.74 -29.96
N SER A 723 -28.96 -8.42 -30.64
CA SER A 723 -29.75 -7.83 -31.73
C SER A 723 -31.06 -7.19 -31.25
N ASN A 724 -31.69 -7.79 -30.25
CA ASN A 724 -32.96 -7.34 -29.67
C ASN A 724 -32.79 -7.08 -28.17
N TRP A 725 -33.26 -5.95 -27.67
CA TRP A 725 -33.14 -5.58 -26.26
C TRP A 725 -34.52 -5.32 -25.65
N VAL A 726 -34.94 -6.14 -24.69
CA VAL A 726 -36.20 -5.96 -23.95
C VAL A 726 -35.90 -5.20 -22.65
N LEU A 727 -36.76 -4.27 -22.25
CA LEU A 727 -36.64 -3.57 -20.96
C LEU A 727 -37.74 -3.98 -19.98
N GLY A 728 -37.35 -4.56 -18.84
CA GLY A 728 -38.25 -5.08 -17.81
C GLY A 728 -38.98 -6.36 -18.24
N ASN A 729 -39.65 -7.00 -17.29
CA ASN A 729 -40.62 -8.06 -17.54
C ASN A 729 -42.04 -7.56 -17.25
N GLU A 730 -43.03 -8.08 -18.00
CA GLU A 730 -44.49 -7.87 -17.85
C GLU A 730 -44.88 -6.52 -17.21
N VAL A 731 -44.55 -5.43 -17.92
CA VAL A 731 -44.52 -4.07 -17.35
C VAL A 731 -45.93 -3.52 -17.09
N ASN A 732 -46.96 -4.13 -17.67
CA ASN A 732 -48.35 -3.85 -17.34
C ASN A 732 -48.81 -4.55 -16.04
N ASN A 733 -48.07 -5.54 -15.53
CA ASN A 733 -48.27 -6.21 -14.24
C ASN A 733 -47.21 -5.80 -13.19
N PRO A 734 -47.28 -4.56 -12.65
CA PRO A 734 -46.38 -4.08 -11.61
C PRO A 734 -46.59 -4.72 -10.23
N LYS A 735 -47.65 -5.52 -9.98
CA LYS A 735 -47.78 -6.25 -8.71
C LYS A 735 -47.02 -7.58 -8.78
N GLY A 736 -47.16 -8.33 -9.88
CA GLY A 736 -46.44 -9.58 -10.09
C GLY A 736 -44.97 -9.40 -10.46
N TRP A 737 -44.64 -8.45 -11.34
CA TRP A 737 -43.35 -8.46 -12.04
C TRP A 737 -42.53 -7.16 -12.03
N ASN A 738 -43.13 -5.98 -12.13
CA ASN A 738 -42.37 -4.72 -12.20
C ASN A 738 -42.81 -3.65 -11.18
N TYR A 739 -42.43 -3.85 -9.92
CA TYR A 739 -42.93 -3.10 -8.78
C TYR A 739 -42.78 -1.59 -8.92
N ARG A 740 -43.94 -0.91 -8.81
CA ARG A 740 -44.08 0.55 -8.81
C ARG A 740 -44.38 1.13 -7.43
N GLY A 741 -44.81 0.30 -6.48
CA GLY A 741 -45.34 0.72 -5.18
C GLY A 741 -46.30 1.91 -5.28
N SER A 742 -46.07 2.96 -4.49
CA SER A 742 -46.93 4.15 -4.44
C SER A 742 -46.68 5.16 -5.58
N MET A 743 -46.06 4.77 -6.70
CA MET A 743 -45.99 5.60 -7.91
C MET A 743 -47.34 5.64 -8.62
N SER A 744 -47.81 6.85 -8.96
CA SER A 744 -48.95 7.04 -9.86
C SER A 744 -48.62 6.54 -11.27
N GLU A 745 -49.64 6.08 -12.00
CA GLU A 745 -49.51 5.50 -13.35
C GLU A 745 -48.74 6.40 -14.32
N THR A 746 -49.07 7.69 -14.37
CA THR A 746 -48.35 8.68 -15.18
C THR A 746 -46.89 8.87 -14.76
N SER A 747 -46.55 8.68 -13.48
CA SER A 747 -45.15 8.71 -13.01
C SER A 747 -44.39 7.43 -13.41
N TYR A 748 -45.06 6.27 -13.30
CA TYR A 748 -44.57 4.95 -13.70
C TYR A 748 -44.24 4.88 -15.20
N PHE A 749 -45.21 5.09 -16.09
CA PHE A 749 -44.93 5.03 -17.54
C PHE A 749 -44.00 6.15 -18.03
N LYS A 750 -43.95 7.31 -17.39
CA LYS A 750 -42.95 8.37 -17.69
C LYS A 750 -41.54 7.95 -17.28
N THR A 751 -41.41 7.20 -16.19
CA THR A 751 -40.14 6.65 -15.69
C THR A 751 -39.65 5.54 -16.60
N TYR A 752 -40.53 4.58 -16.92
CA TYR A 752 -40.27 3.49 -17.85
C TYR A 752 -39.91 4.00 -19.25
N ALA A 753 -40.66 4.95 -19.82
CA ALA A 753 -40.35 5.54 -21.13
C ALA A 753 -39.02 6.32 -21.15
N TYR A 754 -38.56 6.86 -20.00
CA TYR A 754 -37.23 7.44 -19.92
C TYR A 754 -36.14 6.36 -19.91
N ALA A 755 -36.30 5.30 -19.12
CA ALA A 755 -35.37 4.16 -19.09
C ALA A 755 -35.28 3.48 -20.47
N PHE A 756 -36.42 3.31 -21.16
CA PHE A 756 -36.49 2.81 -22.54
C PHE A 756 -35.66 3.68 -23.50
N ARG A 757 -35.82 5.02 -23.44
CA ARG A 757 -34.98 5.93 -24.22
C ARG A 757 -33.50 5.76 -23.88
N ALA A 758 -33.14 5.66 -22.60
CA ALA A 758 -31.76 5.51 -22.19
C ALA A 758 -31.12 4.23 -22.76
N LEU A 759 -31.83 3.10 -22.70
CA LEU A 759 -31.39 1.83 -23.29
C LEU A 759 -31.27 1.92 -24.81
N TYR A 760 -32.31 2.44 -25.50
CA TYR A 760 -32.31 2.69 -26.95
C TYR A 760 -31.10 3.50 -27.40
N TYR A 761 -30.76 4.57 -26.70
CA TYR A 761 -29.60 5.38 -27.02
C TYR A 761 -28.28 4.68 -26.74
N ALA A 762 -28.17 3.99 -25.61
CA ALA A 762 -26.98 3.24 -25.25
C ALA A 762 -26.66 2.18 -26.32
N VAL A 763 -27.57 1.25 -26.58
CA VAL A 763 -27.31 0.10 -27.47
C VAL A 763 -27.18 0.52 -28.93
N ARG A 764 -28.03 1.43 -29.42
CA ARG A 764 -27.97 1.90 -30.81
C ARG A 764 -26.79 2.83 -31.07
N SER A 765 -26.18 3.45 -30.04
CA SER A 765 -24.91 4.18 -30.20
C SER A 765 -23.70 3.28 -30.47
N GLN A 766 -23.83 1.97 -30.31
CA GLN A 766 -22.75 0.99 -30.50
C GLN A 766 -23.04 0.04 -31.67
N TYR A 767 -24.27 -0.49 -31.77
CA TYR A 767 -24.78 -1.29 -32.89
C TYR A 767 -25.98 -0.61 -33.57
N SER A 768 -25.81 -0.13 -34.82
CA SER A 768 -26.79 0.73 -35.50
C SER A 768 -28.17 0.10 -35.68
N ASN A 769 -28.22 -1.22 -35.83
CA ASN A 769 -29.42 -1.98 -36.15
C ASN A 769 -29.93 -2.83 -34.96
N ALA A 770 -29.51 -2.50 -33.73
CA ALA A 770 -30.14 -3.01 -32.53
C ALA A 770 -31.60 -2.54 -32.44
N HIS A 771 -32.51 -3.45 -32.11
CA HIS A 771 -33.92 -3.20 -31.84
C HIS A 771 -34.17 -3.16 -30.33
N VAL A 772 -35.16 -2.37 -29.88
CA VAL A 772 -35.52 -2.25 -28.46
C VAL A 772 -37.03 -2.39 -28.25
N PHE A 773 -37.39 -3.17 -27.24
CA PHE A 773 -38.72 -3.72 -27.00
C PHE A 773 -39.22 -3.37 -25.59
N ILE A 774 -40.54 -3.20 -25.47
CA ILE A 774 -41.26 -3.20 -24.18
C ILE A 774 -41.84 -4.59 -23.92
N CYS A 775 -41.92 -5.04 -22.66
CA CYS A 775 -42.44 -6.37 -22.31
C CYS A 775 -43.84 -6.29 -21.71
N MET A 776 -44.77 -7.12 -22.20
CA MET A 776 -46.19 -7.14 -21.79
C MET A 776 -46.75 -8.57 -21.80
N ASP A 777 -47.77 -8.81 -20.98
CA ASP A 777 -48.44 -10.11 -20.80
C ASP A 777 -49.69 -10.32 -21.70
N ASN A 778 -50.42 -11.43 -21.47
CA ASN A 778 -51.64 -11.78 -22.19
C ASN A 778 -52.90 -10.98 -21.75
N TYR A 779 -52.85 -10.13 -20.72
CA TYR A 779 -54.00 -9.39 -20.16
C TYR A 779 -54.33 -8.17 -21.04
N TRP A 780 -55.07 -8.41 -22.14
CA TRP A 780 -55.25 -7.44 -23.22
C TRP A 780 -56.18 -6.27 -22.87
N ASN A 781 -57.41 -6.55 -22.40
CA ASN A 781 -58.35 -5.54 -21.90
C ASN A 781 -58.62 -5.66 -20.39
N THR A 782 -58.28 -6.79 -19.75
CA THR A 782 -58.36 -6.99 -18.29
C THR A 782 -57.01 -6.76 -17.61
N ALA A 783 -56.90 -6.92 -16.27
CA ALA A 783 -55.67 -6.76 -15.51
C ALA A 783 -55.70 -7.51 -14.17
N GLU A 784 -54.54 -7.96 -13.68
CA GLU A 784 -54.36 -8.43 -12.30
C GLU A 784 -54.56 -7.30 -11.27
N PRO A 785 -54.99 -7.58 -10.02
CA PRO A 785 -55.24 -6.57 -8.99
C PRO A 785 -54.03 -5.65 -8.73
N GLY A 786 -54.18 -4.36 -9.02
CA GLY A 786 -53.14 -3.34 -8.89
C GLY A 786 -52.27 -3.12 -10.13
N GLY A 787 -52.46 -3.94 -11.17
CA GLY A 787 -51.85 -3.78 -12.49
C GLY A 787 -52.69 -3.00 -13.50
N PHE A 788 -52.38 -3.18 -14.78
CA PHE A 788 -52.97 -2.46 -15.90
C PHE A 788 -53.14 -3.40 -17.10
N SER A 789 -54.13 -3.13 -17.96
CA SER A 789 -54.26 -3.89 -19.20
C SER A 789 -53.12 -3.54 -20.18
N THR A 790 -52.68 -4.52 -20.96
CA THR A 790 -51.58 -4.36 -21.92
C THR A 790 -51.93 -3.33 -23.00
N LYS A 791 -53.17 -3.32 -23.51
CA LYS A 791 -53.65 -2.34 -24.51
C LYS A 791 -53.52 -0.90 -24.00
N HIS A 792 -53.89 -0.66 -22.73
CA HIS A 792 -53.71 0.64 -22.06
C HIS A 792 -52.23 0.96 -21.84
N SER A 793 -51.45 -0.01 -21.35
CA SER A 793 -50.04 0.16 -20.98
C SER A 793 -49.15 0.53 -22.18
N ILE A 794 -49.39 -0.09 -23.34
CA ILE A 794 -48.73 0.29 -24.61
C ILE A 794 -49.06 1.73 -25.00
N ALA A 795 -50.34 2.13 -24.91
CA ALA A 795 -50.77 3.50 -25.22
C ALA A 795 -50.19 4.53 -24.23
N ALA A 796 -50.17 4.22 -22.93
CA ALA A 796 -49.62 5.04 -21.87
C ALA A 796 -48.09 5.22 -22.01
N PHE A 797 -47.36 4.13 -22.26
CA PHE A 797 -45.94 4.17 -22.62
C PHE A 797 -45.68 5.06 -23.84
N TYR A 798 -46.38 4.83 -24.96
CA TYR A 798 -46.15 5.58 -26.20
C TYR A 798 -46.51 7.08 -26.07
N LYS A 799 -47.54 7.39 -25.28
CA LYS A 799 -47.92 8.77 -24.89
C LYS A 799 -46.81 9.47 -24.12
N GLN A 800 -46.08 8.77 -23.26
CA GLN A 800 -44.92 9.34 -22.54
C GLN A 800 -43.65 9.36 -23.39
N LEU A 801 -43.38 8.34 -24.21
CA LEU A 801 -42.24 8.29 -25.13
C LEU A 801 -42.27 9.49 -26.10
N LYS A 802 -43.42 9.75 -26.74
CA LYS A 802 -43.61 10.93 -27.61
C LYS A 802 -43.39 12.26 -26.88
N LYS A 803 -43.76 12.37 -25.60
CA LYS A 803 -43.51 13.57 -24.76
C LYS A 803 -42.04 13.74 -24.38
N ILE A 804 -41.29 12.65 -24.24
CA ILE A 804 -39.85 12.66 -23.92
C ILE A 804 -39.05 13.01 -25.18
N GLN A 805 -39.29 12.30 -26.28
CA GLN A 805 -38.72 12.55 -27.59
C GLN A 805 -39.58 11.86 -28.69
N PRO A 806 -40.18 12.62 -29.62
CA PRO A 806 -40.92 12.02 -30.74
C PRO A 806 -39.99 11.32 -31.74
N GLY A 807 -40.52 10.36 -32.50
CA GLY A 807 -39.80 9.66 -33.57
C GLY A 807 -38.90 8.49 -33.12
N LEU A 808 -38.83 8.17 -31.82
CA LEU A 808 -38.11 6.98 -31.35
C LEU A 808 -38.85 5.70 -31.73
N LYS A 809 -38.12 4.76 -32.36
CA LYS A 809 -38.63 3.43 -32.69
C LYS A 809 -38.76 2.57 -31.41
N TRP A 810 -39.76 1.72 -31.38
CA TRP A 810 -40.00 0.74 -30.33
C TRP A 810 -40.71 -0.49 -30.90
N ASN A 811 -40.56 -1.63 -30.24
CA ASN A 811 -41.16 -2.91 -30.58
C ASN A 811 -41.83 -3.53 -29.34
N LEU A 812 -42.56 -4.64 -29.51
CA LEU A 812 -43.28 -5.33 -28.43
C LEU A 812 -42.73 -6.74 -28.21
N ALA A 813 -42.30 -7.03 -26.99
CA ALA A 813 -42.08 -8.38 -26.47
C ALA A 813 -43.36 -8.81 -25.75
N TYR A 814 -43.89 -9.99 -26.09
CA TYR A 814 -45.24 -10.39 -25.74
C TYR A 814 -45.32 -11.84 -25.25
N HIS A 815 -45.97 -12.05 -24.10
CA HIS A 815 -46.19 -13.38 -23.54
C HIS A 815 -47.62 -13.82 -23.85
N ALA A 816 -47.80 -14.62 -24.90
CA ALA A 816 -49.12 -15.05 -25.41
C ALA A 816 -49.60 -16.34 -24.72
N TYR A 817 -49.29 -16.48 -23.43
CA TYR A 817 -49.63 -17.61 -22.57
C TYR A 817 -51.13 -17.95 -22.63
N SER A 818 -51.44 -19.22 -22.34
CA SER A 818 -52.81 -19.68 -22.10
C SER A 818 -53.50 -18.89 -20.98
N THR A 819 -54.84 -18.95 -20.96
CA THR A 819 -55.64 -18.46 -19.85
C THR A 819 -56.64 -19.55 -19.45
N PRO A 820 -56.59 -20.05 -18.19
CA PRO A 820 -55.55 -19.81 -17.18
C PRO A 820 -54.18 -20.37 -17.62
N LEU A 821 -53.10 -19.96 -16.96
CA LEU A 821 -51.72 -20.29 -17.35
C LEU A 821 -51.42 -21.81 -17.39
N THR A 822 -52.12 -22.59 -16.57
CA THR A 822 -51.99 -24.06 -16.49
C THR A 822 -52.65 -24.80 -17.67
N TYR A 823 -53.51 -24.15 -18.46
CA TYR A 823 -54.21 -24.81 -19.57
C TYR A 823 -53.26 -25.06 -20.75
N THR A 824 -53.11 -26.32 -21.13
CA THR A 824 -52.19 -26.71 -22.21
C THR A 824 -52.87 -26.62 -23.58
N ASN A 825 -54.16 -26.97 -23.64
CA ASN A 825 -54.95 -26.97 -24.87
C ASN A 825 -55.45 -25.56 -25.23
N PHE A 826 -54.53 -24.62 -25.51
CA PHE A 826 -54.84 -23.19 -25.68
C PHE A 826 -55.91 -22.87 -26.75
N TRP A 827 -56.17 -23.81 -27.67
CA TRP A 827 -57.17 -23.70 -28.73
C TRP A 827 -58.62 -23.78 -28.23
N GLU A 828 -58.88 -24.50 -27.14
CA GLU A 828 -60.18 -24.52 -26.45
C GLU A 828 -60.50 -23.12 -25.93
N GLY A 829 -59.55 -22.49 -25.23
CA GLY A 829 -59.46 -21.06 -24.95
C GLY A 829 -60.73 -20.42 -24.38
N TYR A 830 -60.98 -20.70 -23.10
CA TYR A 830 -62.08 -20.19 -22.29
C TYR A 830 -62.10 -18.65 -22.23
N GLY A 831 -63.26 -18.03 -22.45
CA GLY A 831 -63.45 -16.56 -22.41
C GLY A 831 -62.69 -15.74 -23.46
N ILE A 832 -62.00 -16.37 -24.43
CA ILE A 832 -61.16 -15.70 -25.42
C ILE A 832 -61.93 -15.48 -26.73
N THR A 833 -62.05 -14.23 -27.17
CA THR A 833 -62.76 -13.85 -28.40
C THR A 833 -61.81 -13.40 -29.51
N ASN A 834 -62.24 -13.53 -30.76
CA ASN A 834 -61.44 -13.16 -31.94
C ASN A 834 -61.59 -11.67 -32.32
N ASN A 835 -61.70 -10.77 -31.34
CA ASN A 835 -61.89 -9.34 -31.57
C ASN A 835 -61.12 -8.47 -30.55
N VAL A 836 -61.04 -7.15 -30.80
CA VAL A 836 -60.21 -6.21 -30.04
C VAL A 836 -60.69 -5.93 -28.60
N HIS A 837 -61.84 -6.48 -28.21
CA HIS A 837 -62.44 -6.40 -26.87
C HIS A 837 -62.21 -7.67 -26.03
N SER A 838 -61.61 -8.73 -26.59
CA SER A 838 -61.22 -9.94 -25.84
C SER A 838 -60.48 -9.58 -24.55
N PRO A 839 -60.83 -10.15 -23.38
CA PRO A 839 -60.15 -9.85 -22.12
C PRO A 839 -58.66 -10.19 -22.20
N TYR A 840 -58.33 -11.33 -22.81
CA TYR A 840 -56.98 -11.84 -23.02
C TYR A 840 -56.64 -11.95 -24.51
N ILE A 841 -55.34 -11.86 -24.85
CA ILE A 841 -54.83 -12.36 -26.13
C ILE A 841 -53.77 -13.43 -25.89
N THR A 842 -54.07 -14.62 -26.37
CA THR A 842 -53.21 -15.81 -26.29
C THR A 842 -52.83 -16.24 -27.70
N MET A 843 -52.14 -17.36 -27.85
CA MET A 843 -51.88 -17.95 -29.17
C MET A 843 -53.18 -18.26 -29.97
N LYS A 844 -54.35 -18.41 -29.33
CA LYS A 844 -55.65 -18.64 -30.01
C LYS A 844 -56.10 -17.46 -30.88
N ASN A 845 -55.84 -16.23 -30.45
CA ASN A 845 -56.32 -15.00 -31.09
C ASN A 845 -55.21 -13.95 -31.34
N LEU A 846 -53.95 -14.39 -31.49
CA LEU A 846 -52.78 -13.52 -31.73
C LEU A 846 -52.91 -12.60 -32.97
N ASN A 847 -53.74 -12.98 -33.93
CA ASN A 847 -54.15 -12.12 -35.05
C ASN A 847 -54.76 -10.78 -34.58
N VAL A 848 -55.49 -10.76 -33.46
CA VAL A 848 -56.07 -9.53 -32.88
C VAL A 848 -54.98 -8.53 -32.49
N LEU A 849 -53.97 -8.98 -31.72
CA LEU A 849 -52.84 -8.12 -31.29
C LEU A 849 -52.07 -7.63 -32.51
N THR A 850 -51.67 -8.55 -33.38
CA THR A 850 -50.79 -8.27 -34.52
C THR A 850 -51.45 -7.32 -35.53
N ASN A 851 -52.76 -7.46 -35.77
CA ASN A 851 -53.54 -6.51 -36.57
C ASN A 851 -53.71 -5.15 -35.86
N TYR A 852 -53.99 -5.13 -34.55
CA TYR A 852 -54.12 -3.88 -33.79
C TYR A 852 -52.82 -3.08 -33.78
N ILE A 853 -51.67 -3.71 -33.46
CA ILE A 853 -50.36 -3.06 -33.47
C ILE A 853 -50.04 -2.50 -34.87
N LYS A 854 -50.28 -3.28 -35.93
CA LYS A 854 -50.09 -2.84 -37.32
C LYS A 854 -50.97 -1.62 -37.66
N LYS A 855 -52.24 -1.61 -37.24
CA LYS A 855 -53.21 -0.53 -37.52
C LYS A 855 -52.95 0.74 -36.70
N THR A 856 -52.61 0.60 -35.41
CA THR A 856 -52.54 1.72 -34.46
C THR A 856 -51.14 2.33 -34.34
N TYR A 857 -50.08 1.54 -34.54
CA TYR A 857 -48.69 2.00 -34.38
C TYR A 857 -47.83 1.81 -35.64
N GLY A 858 -48.34 1.12 -36.65
CA GLY A 858 -47.72 0.93 -37.97
C GLY A 858 -46.96 -0.41 -38.11
N PRO A 859 -46.75 -0.88 -39.35
CA PRO A 859 -46.11 -2.19 -39.63
C PRO A 859 -44.63 -2.26 -39.23
N SER A 860 -44.00 -1.13 -38.88
CA SER A 860 -42.62 -1.02 -38.42
C SER A 860 -42.43 -1.35 -36.94
N VAL A 861 -43.51 -1.39 -36.14
CA VAL A 861 -43.48 -1.93 -34.77
C VAL A 861 -43.55 -3.45 -34.87
N ARG A 862 -42.46 -4.12 -34.54
CA ARG A 862 -42.33 -5.58 -34.61
C ARG A 862 -42.72 -6.25 -33.30
N ILE A 863 -43.16 -7.51 -33.38
CA ILE A 863 -43.51 -8.32 -32.22
C ILE A 863 -42.53 -9.48 -32.10
N ILE A 864 -42.05 -9.76 -30.90
CA ILE A 864 -41.45 -11.05 -30.55
C ILE A 864 -42.31 -11.72 -29.49
N LEU A 865 -42.53 -13.01 -29.67
CA LEU A 865 -43.11 -13.87 -28.64
C LEU A 865 -41.95 -14.31 -27.75
N SER A 866 -41.67 -13.52 -26.71
CA SER A 866 -40.42 -13.56 -25.93
C SER A 866 -40.30 -14.74 -24.97
N GLU A 867 -41.43 -15.19 -24.44
CA GLU A 867 -41.48 -16.28 -23.47
C GLU A 867 -42.83 -17.00 -23.61
N GLN A 868 -42.81 -18.25 -24.06
CA GLN A 868 -44.01 -19.09 -24.21
C GLN A 868 -43.76 -20.46 -23.56
N GLY A 869 -44.77 -21.02 -22.92
CA GLY A 869 -44.67 -22.30 -22.22
C GLY A 869 -46.00 -23.03 -22.18
N TYR A 870 -45.94 -24.35 -22.11
CA TYR A 870 -47.09 -25.25 -22.04
C TYR A 870 -46.74 -26.40 -21.08
N SER A 871 -47.63 -26.71 -20.14
CA SER A 871 -47.33 -27.66 -19.07
C SER A 871 -47.49 -29.12 -19.53
N SER A 872 -46.53 -29.99 -19.24
CA SER A 872 -46.69 -31.43 -19.48
C SER A 872 -47.62 -32.12 -18.47
N THR A 873 -48.19 -31.38 -17.50
CA THR A 873 -49.17 -31.91 -16.52
C THR A 873 -50.46 -32.40 -17.18
N TRP A 874 -50.82 -31.87 -18.36
CA TRP A 874 -51.94 -32.36 -19.17
C TRP A 874 -51.55 -33.54 -20.10
N GLY A 875 -50.38 -34.14 -19.88
CA GLY A 875 -49.78 -35.15 -20.75
C GLY A 875 -48.74 -34.56 -21.72
N GLN A 876 -47.72 -35.36 -22.03
CA GLN A 876 -46.64 -34.93 -22.93
C GLN A 876 -47.13 -34.67 -24.37
N ALA A 877 -48.13 -35.44 -24.81
CA ALA A 877 -48.73 -35.28 -26.14
C ALA A 877 -49.41 -33.91 -26.29
N ASN A 878 -50.09 -33.42 -25.24
CA ASN A 878 -50.76 -32.13 -25.22
C ASN A 878 -49.76 -30.97 -25.25
N GLN A 879 -48.68 -31.06 -24.45
CA GLN A 879 -47.57 -30.09 -24.50
C GLN A 879 -46.96 -30.03 -25.90
N ALA A 880 -46.74 -31.20 -26.51
CA ALA A 880 -46.15 -31.32 -27.84
C ALA A 880 -47.09 -30.80 -28.96
N ALA A 881 -48.40 -31.03 -28.84
CA ALA A 881 -49.43 -30.47 -29.72
C ALA A 881 -49.51 -28.93 -29.62
N ALA A 882 -49.49 -28.40 -28.39
CA ALA A 882 -49.51 -26.97 -28.12
C ALA A 882 -48.29 -26.26 -28.71
N LEU A 883 -47.08 -26.82 -28.52
CA LEU A 883 -45.86 -26.32 -29.14
C LEU A 883 -45.89 -26.41 -30.67
N ALA A 884 -46.45 -27.48 -31.24
CA ALA A 884 -46.62 -27.62 -32.68
C ALA A 884 -47.51 -26.51 -33.27
N TYR A 885 -48.70 -26.33 -32.69
CA TYR A 885 -49.71 -25.39 -33.17
C TYR A 885 -49.28 -23.93 -32.96
N SER A 886 -48.81 -23.58 -31.77
CA SER A 886 -48.37 -22.22 -31.42
C SER A 886 -47.21 -21.74 -32.29
N TYR A 887 -46.17 -22.55 -32.48
CA TYR A 887 -45.07 -22.20 -33.36
C TYR A 887 -45.54 -21.99 -34.81
N TYR A 888 -46.45 -22.82 -35.33
CA TYR A 888 -46.97 -22.62 -36.68
C TYR A 888 -47.81 -21.34 -36.81
N ILE A 889 -48.61 -20.96 -35.81
CA ILE A 889 -49.29 -19.65 -35.76
C ILE A 889 -48.25 -18.51 -35.81
N ALA A 890 -47.21 -18.58 -34.97
CA ALA A 890 -46.15 -17.57 -34.92
C ALA A 890 -45.35 -17.49 -36.23
N ALA A 891 -45.00 -18.62 -36.82
CA ALA A 891 -44.34 -18.74 -38.13
C ALA A 891 -45.16 -18.10 -39.25
N CYS A 892 -46.47 -18.33 -39.25
CA CYS A 892 -47.38 -17.88 -40.30
C CYS A 892 -47.80 -16.40 -40.15
N ASN A 893 -47.71 -15.84 -38.94
CA ASN A 893 -47.97 -14.42 -38.71
C ASN A 893 -46.86 -13.51 -39.28
N PRO A 894 -47.17 -12.44 -40.05
CA PRO A 894 -46.18 -11.54 -40.65
C PRO A 894 -45.67 -10.41 -39.73
N MET A 895 -46.25 -10.22 -38.54
CA MET A 895 -45.82 -9.20 -37.56
C MET A 895 -44.88 -9.74 -36.48
N VAL A 896 -44.85 -11.08 -36.31
CA VAL A 896 -44.00 -11.79 -35.35
C VAL A 896 -42.63 -12.10 -35.97
N ASP A 897 -41.53 -11.80 -35.29
CA ASP A 897 -40.16 -12.09 -35.74
C ASP A 897 -39.45 -13.21 -34.97
N ALA A 898 -39.93 -13.59 -33.78
CA ALA A 898 -39.39 -14.69 -32.98
C ALA A 898 -40.50 -15.41 -32.20
N PHE A 899 -40.32 -16.71 -31.95
CA PHE A 899 -41.12 -17.55 -31.06
C PHE A 899 -40.14 -18.29 -30.13
N ILE A 900 -40.09 -17.86 -28.87
CA ILE A 900 -39.10 -18.28 -27.89
C ILE A 900 -39.81 -19.04 -26.78
N ILE A 901 -39.36 -20.27 -26.50
CA ILE A 901 -39.90 -21.07 -25.40
C ILE A 901 -39.17 -20.80 -24.08
N ARG A 902 -39.92 -20.89 -22.98
CA ARG A 902 -39.51 -20.55 -21.61
C ARG A 902 -38.32 -21.35 -21.08
N SER A 903 -38.18 -22.64 -21.39
CA SER A 903 -37.07 -23.43 -20.87
C SER A 903 -36.78 -24.72 -21.65
N TYR A 904 -35.56 -25.23 -21.47
CA TYR A 904 -35.16 -26.58 -21.89
C TYR A 904 -35.60 -27.64 -20.86
N ALA A 905 -35.29 -27.43 -19.58
CA ALA A 905 -35.69 -28.28 -18.46
C ALA A 905 -36.86 -27.69 -17.66
N ASP A 906 -37.54 -28.50 -16.84
CA ASP A 906 -38.56 -27.99 -15.90
C ASP A 906 -37.87 -27.21 -14.76
N HIS A 907 -38.41 -26.04 -14.40
CA HIS A 907 -37.87 -25.21 -13.31
C HIS A 907 -38.60 -25.52 -11.99
N PRO A 908 -37.91 -25.81 -10.86
CA PRO A 908 -38.56 -26.30 -9.64
C PRO A 908 -39.72 -25.43 -9.10
N VAL A 909 -39.57 -24.11 -9.13
CA VAL A 909 -40.62 -23.16 -8.69
C VAL A 909 -41.85 -23.21 -9.61
N GLU A 910 -41.67 -23.51 -10.89
CA GLU A 910 -42.75 -23.64 -11.87
C GLU A 910 -43.45 -24.99 -11.73
N ILE A 911 -42.71 -26.07 -11.45
CA ILE A 911 -43.27 -27.39 -11.10
C ILE A 911 -44.21 -27.26 -9.88
N ALA A 912 -43.80 -26.53 -8.84
CA ALA A 912 -44.61 -26.27 -7.65
C ALA A 912 -45.90 -25.47 -7.94
N GLN A 913 -45.96 -24.76 -9.07
CA GLN A 913 -47.15 -24.05 -9.57
C GLN A 913 -47.97 -24.89 -10.58
N GLY A 914 -47.63 -26.18 -10.77
CA GLY A 914 -48.26 -27.07 -11.75
C GLY A 914 -47.76 -26.91 -13.20
N LEU A 915 -46.72 -26.09 -13.41
CA LEU A 915 -46.20 -25.65 -14.70
C LEU A 915 -44.92 -26.43 -15.08
N ARG A 916 -45.08 -27.67 -15.53
CA ARG A 916 -44.00 -28.53 -16.06
C ARG A 916 -43.67 -28.16 -17.51
N MET A 917 -43.17 -26.94 -17.71
CA MET A 917 -43.04 -26.29 -19.03
C MET A 917 -41.80 -26.67 -19.85
N GLY A 918 -40.79 -27.29 -19.24
CA GLY A 918 -39.60 -27.77 -19.93
C GLY A 918 -39.91 -28.89 -20.91
N ILE A 919 -39.04 -29.08 -21.89
CA ILE A 919 -39.23 -30.01 -23.01
C ILE A 919 -38.25 -31.20 -23.00
N SER A 920 -37.10 -31.08 -22.33
CA SER A 920 -36.06 -32.11 -22.26
C SER A 920 -36.62 -33.43 -21.71
N GLY A 921 -36.20 -34.56 -22.31
CA GLY A 921 -36.72 -35.89 -22.01
C GLY A 921 -38.15 -36.17 -22.52
N LYS A 922 -38.94 -35.16 -22.90
CA LYS A 922 -40.36 -35.30 -23.27
C LYS A 922 -40.58 -35.39 -24.79
N GLU A 923 -41.76 -35.85 -25.21
CA GLU A 923 -42.24 -35.80 -26.61
C GLU A 923 -42.03 -34.42 -27.26
N ALA A 924 -42.29 -33.37 -26.47
CA ALA A 924 -42.14 -31.97 -26.84
C ALA A 924 -40.76 -31.62 -27.43
N PHE A 925 -39.65 -32.20 -26.93
CA PHE A 925 -38.32 -31.92 -27.47
C PHE A 925 -38.14 -32.45 -28.90
N LYS A 926 -38.58 -33.68 -29.17
CA LYS A 926 -38.50 -34.27 -30.52
C LYS A 926 -39.35 -33.48 -31.51
N VAL A 927 -40.51 -32.98 -31.08
CA VAL A 927 -41.33 -32.06 -31.87
C VAL A 927 -40.59 -30.75 -32.12
N TYR A 928 -40.20 -30.03 -31.07
CA TYR A 928 -39.64 -28.67 -31.17
C TYR A 928 -38.34 -28.65 -31.97
N LYS A 929 -37.46 -29.66 -31.80
CA LYS A 929 -36.22 -29.81 -32.58
C LYS A 929 -36.47 -29.87 -34.08
N TYR A 930 -37.50 -30.61 -34.52
CA TYR A 930 -37.74 -30.90 -35.94
C TYR A 930 -38.87 -30.11 -36.60
N ILE A 931 -39.58 -29.26 -35.85
CA ILE A 931 -40.81 -28.53 -36.26
C ILE A 931 -40.68 -27.66 -37.52
N ASP A 932 -39.47 -27.19 -37.82
CA ASP A 932 -39.13 -26.35 -38.98
C ASP A 932 -38.15 -27.04 -39.95
N SER A 933 -37.81 -28.29 -39.68
CA SER A 933 -36.98 -29.14 -40.55
C SER A 933 -37.82 -29.87 -41.60
N SER A 934 -37.19 -30.49 -42.60
CA SER A 934 -37.87 -31.40 -43.55
C SER A 934 -38.63 -32.55 -42.85
N LYS A 935 -38.25 -32.91 -41.62
CA LYS A 935 -38.88 -33.97 -40.83
C LYS A 935 -40.16 -33.53 -40.10
N HIS A 936 -40.57 -32.25 -40.17
CA HIS A 936 -41.65 -31.69 -39.34
C HIS A 936 -42.94 -32.55 -39.34
N SER A 937 -43.40 -32.98 -40.51
CA SER A 937 -44.64 -33.76 -40.67
C SER A 937 -44.63 -35.08 -39.89
N LYS A 938 -43.46 -35.77 -39.81
CA LYS A 938 -43.30 -37.00 -39.03
C LYS A 938 -43.57 -36.78 -37.54
N TYR A 939 -43.25 -35.60 -37.03
CA TYR A 939 -43.38 -35.27 -35.62
C TYR A 939 -44.67 -34.50 -35.29
N THR A 940 -45.25 -33.72 -36.21
CA THR A 940 -46.44 -32.91 -35.93
C THR A 940 -47.76 -33.46 -36.46
N LYS A 941 -47.79 -34.33 -37.49
CA LYS A 941 -49.06 -34.78 -38.10
C LYS A 941 -49.99 -35.48 -37.11
N LYS A 942 -49.45 -36.26 -36.14
CA LYS A 942 -50.26 -37.03 -35.17
C LYS A 942 -51.14 -36.18 -34.25
N TYR A 943 -50.81 -34.91 -34.02
CA TYR A 943 -51.59 -34.03 -33.14
C TYR A 943 -52.79 -33.35 -33.81
N LEU A 944 -52.96 -33.51 -35.14
CA LEU A 944 -54.02 -32.85 -35.90
C LEU A 944 -55.43 -33.19 -35.39
N ALA A 945 -55.68 -34.44 -35.00
CA ALA A 945 -56.94 -34.86 -34.41
C ALA A 945 -57.20 -34.19 -33.05
N MET A 946 -56.19 -34.12 -32.18
CA MET A 946 -56.26 -33.50 -30.85
C MET A 946 -56.61 -32.01 -30.90
N ILE A 947 -56.16 -31.29 -31.94
CA ILE A 947 -56.49 -29.87 -32.15
C ILE A 947 -57.76 -29.66 -33.01
N GLY A 948 -58.52 -30.72 -33.29
CA GLY A 948 -59.77 -30.66 -34.07
C GLY A 948 -59.62 -30.32 -35.56
N ALA A 949 -58.44 -30.52 -36.17
CA ALA A 949 -58.14 -30.03 -37.50
C ALA A 949 -57.77 -31.13 -38.51
N LYS A 950 -58.43 -31.16 -39.67
CA LYS A 950 -58.11 -32.11 -40.77
C LYS A 950 -56.72 -31.87 -41.41
N SER A 951 -56.15 -30.66 -41.29
CA SER A 951 -54.80 -30.35 -41.77
C SER A 951 -54.21 -29.09 -41.13
N TRP A 952 -52.88 -28.93 -41.16
CA TRP A 952 -52.21 -27.71 -40.70
C TRP A 952 -52.60 -26.46 -41.51
N SER A 953 -52.99 -26.61 -42.78
CA SER A 953 -53.51 -25.51 -43.61
C SER A 953 -54.96 -25.10 -43.29
N LYS A 954 -55.71 -25.94 -42.57
CA LYS A 954 -57.02 -25.58 -42.00
C LYS A 954 -56.89 -25.04 -40.57
N ALA A 955 -55.94 -25.54 -39.78
CA ALA A 955 -55.64 -25.03 -38.43
C ALA A 955 -54.99 -23.64 -38.43
N VAL A 956 -54.04 -23.39 -39.35
CA VAL A 956 -53.18 -22.20 -39.32
C VAL A 956 -53.29 -21.40 -40.63
N PRO A 957 -53.92 -20.20 -40.59
CA PRO A 957 -54.00 -19.31 -41.76
C PRO A 957 -52.62 -18.98 -42.35
N GLY A 958 -52.46 -19.23 -43.65
CA GLY A 958 -51.21 -18.97 -44.37
C GLY A 958 -50.09 -20.00 -44.14
N TYR A 959 -50.40 -21.16 -43.57
CA TYR A 959 -49.49 -22.30 -43.48
C TYR A 959 -49.21 -22.93 -44.85
N LYS A 960 -47.93 -23.16 -45.14
CA LYS A 960 -47.44 -24.02 -46.24
C LYS A 960 -46.19 -24.75 -45.75
N SER A 961 -46.07 -26.05 -46.02
CA SER A 961 -44.89 -26.87 -45.63
C SER A 961 -43.56 -26.25 -46.11
N SER A 962 -43.56 -25.68 -47.33
CA SER A 962 -42.43 -24.94 -47.90
C SER A 962 -42.11 -23.64 -47.17
N ARG A 963 -43.10 -22.94 -46.58
CA ARG A 963 -42.89 -21.73 -45.77
C ARG A 963 -42.25 -22.04 -44.42
N ILE A 964 -42.64 -23.16 -43.81
CA ILE A 964 -42.06 -23.67 -42.57
C ILE A 964 -40.59 -24.06 -42.79
N THR A 965 -40.32 -24.89 -43.80
CA THR A 965 -38.98 -25.45 -44.08
C THR A 965 -38.00 -24.52 -44.80
N LYS A 966 -38.49 -23.49 -45.51
CA LYS A 966 -37.67 -22.49 -46.23
C LYS A 966 -37.85 -21.09 -45.63
N MET A 967 -38.11 -20.99 -44.32
CA MET A 967 -38.38 -19.72 -43.65
C MET A 967 -37.21 -18.73 -43.83
N TYR A 968 -37.54 -17.44 -43.90
CA TYR A 968 -36.60 -16.36 -44.19
C TYR A 968 -35.76 -16.53 -45.49
N ARG A 969 -36.33 -17.14 -46.55
CA ARG A 969 -35.77 -17.15 -47.91
C ARG A 969 -36.54 -16.31 -48.93
N LYS A 970 -36.59 -15.00 -48.69
CA LYS A 970 -36.31 -13.98 -49.72
C LYS A 970 -35.51 -12.86 -49.04
N THR A 971 -34.31 -12.62 -49.54
CA THR A 971 -33.48 -11.45 -49.27
C THR A 971 -33.96 -10.27 -50.10
#